data_AF-G2KQP5-F1
#
_entry.id   AF-G2KQP5-F1
#
_cell.length_a   1.000
_cell.length_b   1.000
_cell.length_c   1.000
_cell.angle_alpha   90.00
_cell.angle_beta   90.00
_cell.angle_gamma   90.00
#
_symmetry.space_group_name_H-M   'P 1'
#
loop_
_entity.id
_entity.type
_entity.pdbx_description
1 polymer ?
#
loop_
_entity_poly.entity_id
_entity_poly.type
_entity_poly.pdbx_seq_one_letter_code
_entity_poly.pdbx_strand_id
1 'polypeptide(L)'
;MAGVKKRTLRDGHKKALGLDQDDSVRATRQQPKPKIPDSNPLQDRYQRLAHLPDATVRRAWFTLAHLMVQPGSTILDLGCGGGKLTYAMAVLAPDMKFIGMDTDTRGIQSAIKTWDAPNLEFQNGPIDNPAAAGIGPVDAIINCFTLHEIYSRNAFHDRPVVQALENQFALLKPEGLMLIRDYAKPDPDGYVLMEMPDVRSTGEELHELSEADLLVWFSEHASPNGDPGCAGFFIEELPPRFPRTRLFRLPHKWAYEFIMRKDDLSSWESNLPKEFTFFTQREYRKALRSLGARVYYSAPHWNDEYVKNRFEGHFRLYGEDGKPLGPPPTSFIAVAQKVGERRSLRLQERRPSSKTGSSLRVQAMRNDNDGRLVDIVTRDINITEILPYRVTENGELNIFVHHGVPRGIVNAVPRMGQDLDGKKWSGHMTEAIAVETETVTHIGPDDVKGAALFARDMLGLKPMPNRVMEKGPAVYPAPDYIDERIDTLYLEVESSSATLEPKVINADIAGFLSRGKIVEISAQSILNGIAVGMIPNARMEIQILALYQRLGMKAESWSECPLILEEADVPITDVHDLMAKMTETDGRYRATRGSAGQLRPVQSIFVDEGQINGGVAGLAARDMDFIIADDQTENIAIVMPLLRSHSGEVLAGYTTEFLPVPQRYKGNGLTVTVPSIPLPRDIRSMDDARHYIADYMKVKPEHVARMGESFFLHMGLTPRRVYPFVMSGPFGQTKGQIHGTTNYSPLKDLWKLMYWDNSKSFAKIMSQSYKSLCHDSDMSPVFSFSKKMAESYGKSPMSAHATDMRGLGGGSSTSGDNNGGSDSAAGSGDTPSGALLQDQPQQNDTTQQKRIERREKARDQNEKKPIIK
;
A
#
# COMPACT_ATOMS: atom_id res chain seq x y z
N MET A 1 -52.67 3.02 36.34
CA MET A 1 -51.20 3.22 36.24
C MET A 1 -50.60 1.95 35.66
N ALA A 2 -49.66 2.04 34.72
CA ALA A 2 -48.95 0.88 34.16
C ALA A 2 -47.46 1.21 34.03
N GLY A 3 -46.58 0.24 34.36
CA GLY A 3 -45.15 0.50 34.51
C GLY A 3 -44.42 0.70 33.19
N VAL A 4 -43.73 1.85 33.05
CA VAL A 4 -42.85 2.13 31.90
C VAL A 4 -41.59 1.26 32.03
N LYS A 5 -41.45 0.25 31.17
CA LYS A 5 -40.18 -0.48 31.03
C LYS A 5 -39.11 0.47 30.48
N LYS A 6 -38.00 0.65 31.22
CA LYS A 6 -36.80 1.29 30.69
C LYS A 6 -36.28 0.46 29.50
N ARG A 7 -36.24 1.05 28.31
CA ARG A 7 -35.45 0.52 27.18
C ARG A 7 -33.97 0.66 27.53
N THR A 8 -33.17 -0.34 27.19
CA THR A 8 -31.71 -0.30 27.30
C THR A 8 -31.10 -0.04 25.91
N LEU A 9 -29.84 0.43 25.87
CA LEU A 9 -29.09 0.58 24.61
C LEU A 9 -29.03 -0.72 23.80
N ARG A 10 -29.03 -1.87 24.50
CA ARG A 10 -29.01 -3.23 23.94
C ARG A 10 -30.26 -3.53 23.10
N ASP A 11 -31.42 -3.00 23.49
CA ASP A 11 -32.70 -3.21 22.81
C ASP A 11 -32.81 -2.37 21.54
N GLY A 12 -32.11 -1.22 21.48
CA GLY A 12 -31.99 -0.41 20.26
C GLY A 12 -31.10 -1.08 19.21
N HIS A 13 -29.93 -1.59 19.62
CA HIS A 13 -28.94 -2.17 18.72
C HIS A 13 -29.46 -3.41 17.99
N LYS A 14 -30.13 -4.36 18.68
CA LYS A 14 -30.73 -5.54 18.02
C LYS A 14 -31.63 -5.17 16.84
N LYS A 15 -32.45 -4.13 17.01
CA LYS A 15 -33.42 -3.70 15.99
C LYS A 15 -32.80 -2.92 14.84
N ALA A 16 -31.63 -2.29 15.04
CA ALA A 16 -30.84 -1.69 13.97
C ALA A 16 -29.98 -2.71 13.20
N LEU A 17 -29.59 -3.83 13.84
CA LEU A 17 -28.74 -4.87 13.25
C LEU A 17 -29.48 -5.89 12.38
N GLY A 18 -30.82 -5.94 12.42
CA GLY A 18 -31.65 -6.87 11.65
C GLY A 18 -31.77 -8.29 12.23
N LEU A 19 -31.01 -8.61 13.29
CA LEU A 19 -30.78 -9.95 13.87
C LEU A 19 -31.99 -10.63 14.56
N ASP A 20 -33.22 -10.21 14.27
CA ASP A 20 -34.46 -10.80 14.81
C ASP A 20 -35.34 -11.43 13.70
N GLN A 21 -34.82 -11.62 12.46
CA GLN A 21 -35.50 -12.37 11.38
C GLN A 21 -34.55 -13.31 10.61
N ASP A 22 -35.13 -14.38 10.08
CA ASP A 22 -34.49 -15.36 9.20
C ASP A 22 -34.15 -14.72 7.83
N ASP A 23 -32.89 -14.31 7.63
CA ASP A 23 -32.37 -13.88 6.32
C ASP A 23 -32.33 -15.03 5.28
N SER A 24 -32.69 -16.25 5.69
CA SER A 24 -32.79 -17.44 4.82
C SER A 24 -33.94 -17.39 3.82
N VAL A 25 -35.04 -16.67 4.10
CA VAL A 25 -36.24 -16.63 3.22
C VAL A 25 -36.85 -15.23 3.10
N ARG A 26 -36.08 -14.28 2.55
CA ARG A 26 -36.66 -13.16 1.78
C ARG A 26 -35.96 -13.00 0.44
N ALA A 27 -36.71 -13.23 -0.63
CA ALA A 27 -36.35 -12.75 -1.95
C ALA A 27 -36.45 -11.22 -1.96
N THR A 28 -35.36 -10.55 -1.59
CA THR A 28 -35.13 -9.15 -1.97
C THR A 28 -35.39 -9.03 -3.46
N ARG A 29 -36.11 -7.99 -3.88
CA ARG A 29 -36.22 -7.68 -5.31
C ARG A 29 -34.81 -7.39 -5.81
N GLN A 30 -34.21 -8.34 -6.53
CA GLN A 30 -32.96 -8.10 -7.23
C GLN A 30 -33.20 -6.90 -8.15
N GLN A 31 -32.59 -5.78 -7.79
CA GLN A 31 -32.68 -4.58 -8.60
C GLN A 31 -32.10 -4.90 -9.98
N PRO A 32 -32.66 -4.37 -11.08
CA PRO A 32 -32.02 -4.48 -12.38
C PRO A 32 -30.64 -3.83 -12.26
N LYS A 33 -29.57 -4.63 -12.37
CA LYS A 33 -28.20 -4.09 -12.31
C LYS A 33 -28.06 -2.98 -13.38
N PRO A 34 -27.25 -1.93 -13.13
CA PRO A 34 -26.97 -0.94 -14.16
C PRO A 34 -26.48 -1.64 -15.43
N LYS A 35 -26.96 -1.22 -16.61
CA LYS A 35 -26.61 -1.91 -17.87
C LYS A 35 -25.12 -1.69 -18.16
N ILE A 36 -24.32 -2.73 -17.97
CA ILE A 36 -22.94 -2.77 -18.44
C ILE A 36 -22.96 -2.83 -19.98
N PRO A 37 -22.17 -2.01 -20.70
CA PRO A 37 -22.05 -2.07 -22.15
C PRO A 37 -21.49 -3.41 -22.64
N ASP A 38 -21.89 -3.80 -23.85
CA ASP A 38 -21.44 -5.02 -24.52
C ASP A 38 -20.03 -4.87 -25.16
N SER A 39 -19.46 -3.66 -25.13
CA SER A 39 -18.10 -3.35 -25.61
C SER A 39 -17.03 -3.78 -24.61
N ASN A 40 -15.88 -4.22 -25.10
CA ASN A 40 -14.72 -4.60 -24.28
C ASN A 40 -13.57 -3.57 -24.44
N PRO A 41 -13.66 -2.36 -23.86
CA PRO A 41 -12.63 -1.33 -24.01
C PRO A 41 -11.28 -1.75 -23.43
N LEU A 42 -11.27 -2.69 -22.47
CA LEU A 42 -10.04 -3.32 -21.98
C LEU A 42 -9.28 -4.04 -23.10
N GLN A 43 -9.97 -4.67 -24.06
CA GLN A 43 -9.31 -5.43 -25.12
C GLN A 43 -8.63 -4.54 -26.18
N ASP A 44 -9.21 -3.39 -26.52
CA ASP A 44 -8.54 -2.35 -27.33
C ASP A 44 -7.33 -1.76 -26.55
N ARG A 45 -7.51 -1.48 -25.24
CA ARG A 45 -6.42 -1.05 -24.35
C ARG A 45 -5.24 -2.04 -24.38
N TYR A 46 -5.48 -3.36 -24.30
CA TYR A 46 -4.40 -4.35 -24.39
C TYR A 46 -3.75 -4.42 -25.77
N GLN A 47 -4.51 -4.34 -26.87
CA GLN A 47 -3.94 -4.33 -28.22
C GLN A 47 -3.02 -3.10 -28.43
N ARG A 48 -3.39 -1.94 -27.89
CA ARG A 48 -2.55 -0.73 -27.89
C ARG A 48 -1.32 -0.81 -26.98
N LEU A 49 -1.34 -1.62 -25.92
CA LEU A 49 -0.20 -1.76 -24.98
C LEU A 49 0.74 -2.93 -25.33
N ALA A 50 0.28 -3.95 -26.06
CA ALA A 50 0.99 -5.21 -26.28
C ALA A 50 2.35 -5.11 -27.00
N HIS A 51 2.64 -3.99 -27.66
CA HIS A 51 3.93 -3.75 -28.33
C HIS A 51 4.92 -2.95 -27.46
N LEU A 52 4.52 -2.51 -26.26
CA LEU A 52 5.36 -1.77 -25.32
C LEU A 52 6.06 -2.72 -24.35
N PRO A 53 7.29 -2.40 -23.88
CA PRO A 53 7.92 -3.18 -22.81
C PRO A 53 7.14 -3.06 -21.50
N ASP A 54 6.93 -4.19 -20.84
CA ASP A 54 6.22 -4.37 -19.56
C ASP A 54 6.53 -3.29 -18.51
N ALA A 55 7.82 -3.06 -18.26
CA ALA A 55 8.31 -2.06 -17.31
C ALA A 55 7.89 -0.62 -17.68
N THR A 56 7.62 -0.32 -18.95
CA THR A 56 7.10 0.98 -19.40
C THR A 56 5.64 1.15 -18.98
N VAL A 57 4.82 0.11 -19.18
CA VAL A 57 3.39 0.16 -18.85
C VAL A 57 3.17 0.13 -17.33
N ARG A 58 3.98 -0.66 -16.59
CA ARG A 58 4.07 -0.58 -15.12
C ARG A 58 4.46 0.81 -14.65
N ARG A 59 5.44 1.47 -15.29
CA ARG A 59 5.81 2.88 -14.98
C ARG A 59 4.66 3.84 -15.25
N ALA A 60 3.93 3.69 -16.36
CA ALA A 60 2.78 4.52 -16.69
C ALA A 60 1.64 4.38 -15.67
N TRP A 61 1.25 3.14 -15.35
CA TRP A 61 0.30 2.86 -14.27
C TRP A 61 0.75 3.47 -12.93
N PHE A 62 2.01 3.28 -12.56
CA PHE A 62 2.55 3.79 -11.30
C PHE A 62 2.53 5.32 -11.22
N THR A 63 2.78 6.02 -12.33
CA THR A 63 2.65 7.48 -12.41
C THR A 63 1.19 7.91 -12.24
N LEU A 64 0.25 7.27 -12.97
CA LEU A 64 -1.19 7.55 -12.86
C LEU A 64 -1.77 7.23 -11.48
N ALA A 65 -1.26 6.20 -10.80
CA ALA A 65 -1.65 5.83 -9.44
C ALA A 65 -1.41 6.95 -8.40
N HIS A 66 -0.57 7.95 -8.72
CA HIS A 66 -0.32 9.12 -7.90
C HIS A 66 -1.13 10.37 -8.29
N LEU A 67 -2.03 10.27 -9.28
CA LEU A 67 -2.82 11.38 -9.80
C LEU A 67 -4.33 11.18 -9.55
N MET A 68 -4.81 11.69 -8.42
CA MET A 68 -6.24 11.73 -8.10
C MET A 68 -6.93 12.91 -8.78
N VAL A 69 -7.14 12.81 -10.10
CA VAL A 69 -7.85 13.80 -10.90
C VAL A 69 -9.25 13.31 -11.30
N GLN A 70 -10.13 14.23 -11.69
CA GLN A 70 -11.50 13.93 -12.15
C GLN A 70 -11.49 13.56 -13.65
N PRO A 71 -12.46 12.77 -14.14
CA PRO A 71 -12.58 12.48 -15.58
C PRO A 71 -12.63 13.74 -16.45
N GLY A 72 -12.03 13.70 -17.63
CA GLY A 72 -11.91 14.84 -18.54
C GLY A 72 -10.74 15.80 -18.26
N SER A 73 -9.92 15.51 -17.24
CA SER A 73 -8.75 16.33 -16.85
C SER A 73 -7.65 16.35 -17.92
N THR A 74 -6.98 17.50 -18.07
CA THR A 74 -5.77 17.67 -18.89
C THR A 74 -4.50 17.53 -18.05
N ILE A 75 -3.61 16.65 -18.47
CA ILE A 75 -2.34 16.29 -17.81
C ILE A 75 -1.17 16.65 -18.73
N LEU A 76 -0.17 17.34 -18.18
CA LEU A 76 1.05 17.75 -18.87
C LEU A 76 2.24 16.89 -18.39
N ASP A 77 2.90 16.18 -19.31
CA ASP A 77 4.05 15.30 -19.04
C ASP A 77 5.34 15.98 -19.52
N LEU A 78 6.17 16.44 -18.57
CA LEU A 78 7.33 17.29 -18.84
C LEU A 78 8.63 16.48 -18.87
N GLY A 79 9.37 16.61 -19.98
CA GLY A 79 10.51 15.75 -20.28
C GLY A 79 10.07 14.40 -20.84
N CYS A 80 9.03 14.39 -21.69
CA CYS A 80 8.45 13.15 -22.23
C CYS A 80 9.40 12.39 -23.17
N GLY A 81 10.49 13.01 -23.63
CA GLY A 81 11.46 12.45 -24.57
C GLY A 81 10.79 11.94 -25.84
N GLY A 82 11.02 10.66 -26.14
CA GLY A 82 10.37 9.95 -27.25
C GLY A 82 8.90 9.57 -27.02
N GLY A 83 8.18 10.16 -26.06
CA GLY A 83 6.72 10.09 -25.87
C GLY A 83 6.13 8.75 -25.39
N LYS A 84 6.93 7.68 -25.31
CA LYS A 84 6.46 6.30 -25.02
C LYS A 84 5.73 6.17 -23.68
N LEU A 85 6.17 6.89 -22.64
CA LEU A 85 5.52 6.86 -21.32
C LEU A 85 4.16 7.58 -21.36
N THR A 86 4.12 8.74 -22.01
CA THR A 86 2.90 9.55 -22.21
C THR A 86 1.84 8.78 -23.00
N TYR A 87 2.24 8.07 -24.05
CA TYR A 87 1.38 7.18 -24.81
C TYR A 87 0.77 6.06 -23.95
N ALA A 88 1.61 5.37 -23.17
CA ALA A 88 1.14 4.33 -22.26
C ALA A 88 0.15 4.89 -21.21
N MET A 89 0.37 6.11 -20.71
CA MET A 89 -0.57 6.77 -19.80
C MET A 89 -1.89 7.14 -20.48
N ALA A 90 -1.85 7.69 -21.70
CA ALA A 90 -3.04 8.03 -22.47
C ALA A 90 -3.92 6.81 -22.79
N VAL A 91 -3.32 5.66 -23.09
CA VAL A 91 -4.04 4.40 -23.31
C VAL A 91 -4.60 3.83 -22.01
N LEU A 92 -3.88 3.94 -20.88
CA LEU A 92 -4.37 3.48 -19.57
C LEU A 92 -5.51 4.34 -19.00
N ALA A 93 -5.54 5.64 -19.31
CA ALA A 93 -6.56 6.59 -18.83
C ALA A 93 -7.26 7.31 -20.00
N PRO A 94 -8.14 6.62 -20.76
CA PRO A 94 -8.79 7.15 -21.97
C PRO A 94 -9.78 8.29 -21.69
N ASP A 95 -10.19 8.49 -20.43
CA ASP A 95 -11.04 9.59 -19.97
C ASP A 95 -10.27 10.89 -19.69
N MET A 96 -8.92 10.84 -19.65
CA MET A 96 -8.03 11.98 -19.40
C MET A 96 -7.30 12.39 -20.69
N LYS A 97 -6.88 13.65 -20.78
CA LYS A 97 -6.11 14.20 -21.92
C LYS A 97 -4.65 14.36 -21.54
N PHE A 98 -3.73 14.00 -22.43
CA PHE A 98 -2.30 14.04 -22.18
C PHE A 98 -1.59 14.92 -23.20
N ILE A 99 -0.74 15.82 -22.71
CA ILE A 99 0.19 16.63 -23.52
C ILE A 99 1.61 16.25 -23.10
N GLY A 100 2.35 15.56 -23.97
CA GLY A 100 3.77 15.31 -23.76
C GLY A 100 4.60 16.49 -24.28
N MET A 101 5.42 17.09 -23.42
CA MET A 101 6.31 18.19 -23.80
C MET A 101 7.78 17.87 -23.52
N ASP A 102 8.62 18.18 -24.52
CA ASP A 102 10.07 18.09 -24.43
C ASP A 102 10.75 19.22 -25.21
N THR A 103 12.00 19.51 -24.83
CA THR A 103 12.90 20.41 -25.54
C THR A 103 13.52 19.78 -26.79
N ASP A 104 13.70 18.46 -26.89
CA ASP A 104 14.22 17.83 -28.11
C ASP A 104 13.16 17.77 -29.23
N THR A 105 13.33 18.63 -30.23
CA THR A 105 12.51 18.68 -31.44
C THR A 105 12.53 17.35 -32.20
N ARG A 106 13.61 16.56 -32.16
CA ARG A 106 13.68 15.26 -32.86
C ARG A 106 12.89 14.18 -32.13
N GLY A 107 13.03 14.08 -30.81
CA GLY A 107 12.21 13.23 -29.95
C GLY A 107 10.72 13.47 -30.13
N ILE A 108 10.28 14.74 -30.09
CA ILE A 108 8.88 15.11 -30.33
C ILE A 108 8.42 14.77 -31.76
N GLN A 109 9.22 15.08 -32.79
CA GLN A 109 8.87 14.70 -34.17
C GLN A 109 8.82 13.18 -34.40
N SER A 110 9.53 12.39 -33.58
CA SER A 110 9.42 10.93 -33.57
C SER A 110 8.15 10.47 -32.83
N ALA A 111 7.86 11.05 -31.67
CA ALA A 111 6.68 10.75 -30.87
C ALA A 111 5.38 10.95 -31.66
N ILE A 112 5.23 12.10 -32.34
CA ILE A 112 4.08 12.45 -33.21
C ILE A 112 3.87 11.43 -34.34
N LYS A 113 4.94 10.77 -34.82
CA LYS A 113 4.87 9.78 -35.91
C LYS A 113 4.70 8.33 -35.42
N THR A 114 4.94 8.07 -34.14
CA THR A 114 5.01 6.70 -33.59
C THR A 114 3.80 6.38 -32.72
N TRP A 115 3.23 7.37 -32.02
CA TRP A 115 2.20 7.15 -31.00
C TRP A 115 0.91 7.89 -31.36
N ASP A 116 -0.18 7.13 -31.54
CA ASP A 116 -1.52 7.66 -31.84
C ASP A 116 -2.55 7.18 -30.81
N ALA A 117 -3.23 8.13 -30.16
CA ALA A 117 -4.34 7.91 -29.25
C ALA A 117 -5.27 9.16 -29.27
N PRO A 118 -6.60 9.00 -29.17
CA PRO A 118 -7.56 10.09 -29.37
C PRO A 118 -7.53 11.18 -28.30
N ASN A 119 -6.74 10.98 -27.24
CA ASN A 119 -6.58 11.83 -26.07
C ASN A 119 -5.13 12.29 -25.84
N LEU A 120 -4.25 12.15 -26.84
CA LEU A 120 -2.81 12.41 -26.74
C LEU A 120 -2.34 13.48 -27.72
N GLU A 121 -1.53 14.41 -27.23
CA GLU A 121 -0.83 15.44 -28.00
C GLU A 121 0.66 15.48 -27.61
N PHE A 122 1.53 15.88 -28.54
CA PHE A 122 2.95 16.11 -28.27
C PHE A 122 3.38 17.49 -28.79
N GLN A 123 4.07 18.26 -27.96
CA GLN A 123 4.52 19.62 -28.28
C GLN A 123 5.98 19.84 -27.92
N ASN A 124 6.73 20.52 -28.79
CA ASN A 124 8.10 20.96 -28.50
C ASN A 124 8.07 22.31 -27.76
N GLY A 125 8.76 22.42 -26.62
CA GLY A 125 8.76 23.63 -25.81
C GLY A 125 9.65 23.58 -24.57
N PRO A 126 9.88 24.72 -23.90
CA PRO A 126 10.70 24.80 -22.69
C PRO A 126 9.94 24.22 -21.48
N ILE A 127 10.35 23.04 -21.04
CA ILE A 127 9.78 22.30 -19.88
C ILE A 127 9.86 23.07 -18.55
N ASP A 128 10.77 24.05 -18.46
CA ASP A 128 10.97 24.97 -17.34
C ASP A 128 10.08 26.23 -17.42
N ASN A 129 9.45 26.50 -18.56
CA ASN A 129 8.41 27.52 -18.68
C ASN A 129 7.36 27.17 -19.77
N PRO A 130 6.52 26.14 -19.57
CA PRO A 130 5.59 25.68 -20.62
C PRO A 130 4.56 26.74 -21.04
N ALA A 131 4.31 27.76 -20.20
CA ALA A 131 3.49 28.92 -20.51
C ALA A 131 4.00 29.68 -21.76
N ALA A 132 5.32 29.73 -21.97
CA ALA A 132 5.92 30.37 -23.13
C ALA A 132 5.63 29.65 -24.47
N ALA A 133 5.22 28.38 -24.40
CA ALA A 133 4.75 27.59 -25.54
C ALA A 133 3.20 27.58 -25.66
N GLY A 134 2.49 28.37 -24.86
CA GLY A 134 1.03 28.48 -24.88
C GLY A 134 0.29 27.41 -24.07
N ILE A 135 0.99 26.58 -23.28
CA ILE A 135 0.34 25.60 -22.40
C ILE A 135 -0.37 26.29 -21.24
N GLY A 136 -1.63 25.90 -20.99
CA GLY A 136 -2.33 26.12 -19.72
C GLY A 136 -3.77 26.66 -19.87
N PRO A 137 -4.57 26.60 -18.80
CA PRO A 137 -4.28 25.97 -17.50
C PRO A 137 -4.61 24.46 -17.50
N VAL A 138 -3.83 23.67 -16.75
CA VAL A 138 -3.91 22.20 -16.71
C VAL A 138 -4.34 21.67 -15.34
N ASP A 139 -4.90 20.46 -15.29
CA ASP A 139 -5.39 19.82 -14.05
C ASP A 139 -4.26 19.08 -13.32
N ALA A 140 -3.31 18.51 -14.06
CA ALA A 140 -2.09 17.94 -13.49
C ALA A 140 -0.84 18.18 -14.33
N ILE A 141 0.32 18.11 -13.66
CA ILE A 141 1.67 18.18 -14.22
C ILE A 141 2.49 17.01 -13.68
N ILE A 142 3.24 16.34 -14.56
CA ILE A 142 4.18 15.27 -14.23
C ILE A 142 5.60 15.78 -14.53
N ASN A 143 6.48 15.73 -13.53
CA ASN A 143 7.93 15.73 -13.71
C ASN A 143 8.42 14.34 -13.30
N CYS A 144 8.96 13.57 -14.25
CA CYS A 144 9.36 12.18 -14.05
C CYS A 144 10.80 12.00 -14.51
N PHE A 145 11.75 12.19 -13.59
CA PHE A 145 13.20 12.27 -13.81
C PHE A 145 13.58 13.48 -14.70
N THR A 146 12.97 14.64 -14.42
CA THR A 146 13.03 15.86 -15.24
C THR A 146 13.80 17.01 -14.57
N LEU A 147 13.79 17.10 -13.24
CA LEU A 147 14.26 18.30 -12.53
C LEU A 147 15.77 18.30 -12.35
N HIS A 148 16.40 17.13 -12.21
CA HIS A 148 17.86 17.01 -12.17
C HIS A 148 18.54 17.36 -13.50
N GLU A 149 17.83 17.22 -14.64
CA GLU A 149 18.27 17.73 -15.95
C GLU A 149 18.27 19.26 -15.97
N ILE A 150 17.24 19.90 -15.41
CA ILE A 150 17.15 21.36 -15.26
C ILE A 150 18.25 21.87 -14.31
N TYR A 151 18.58 21.13 -13.26
CA TYR A 151 19.69 21.43 -12.35
C TYR A 151 21.06 21.34 -13.07
N SER A 152 21.33 20.20 -13.70
CA SER A 152 22.63 19.89 -14.33
C SER A 152 22.94 20.85 -15.48
N ARG A 153 21.97 21.11 -16.37
CA ARG A 153 22.15 22.01 -17.52
C ARG A 153 22.35 23.48 -17.15
N ASN A 154 22.07 23.87 -15.90
CA ASN A 154 22.21 25.25 -15.40
C ASN A 154 23.31 25.36 -14.33
N ALA A 155 24.43 24.67 -14.52
CA ALA A 155 25.61 24.73 -13.64
C ALA A 155 25.29 24.46 -12.16
N PHE A 156 24.45 23.46 -11.90
CA PHE A 156 24.22 22.89 -10.55
C PHE A 156 23.65 23.93 -9.55
N HIS A 157 22.82 24.82 -10.08
CA HIS A 157 22.12 25.85 -9.30
C HIS A 157 20.65 25.48 -9.03
N ASP A 158 20.26 25.52 -7.76
CA ASP A 158 18.88 25.29 -7.31
C ASP A 158 17.87 26.29 -7.91
N ARG A 159 18.29 27.54 -8.15
CA ARG A 159 17.41 28.65 -8.54
C ARG A 159 16.66 28.39 -9.86
N PRO A 160 17.31 27.94 -10.95
CA PRO A 160 16.63 27.43 -12.14
C PRO A 160 15.54 26.39 -11.85
N VAL A 161 15.77 25.44 -10.95
CA VAL A 161 14.78 24.41 -10.60
C VAL A 161 13.61 25.00 -9.82
N VAL A 162 13.88 25.91 -8.86
CA VAL A 162 12.82 26.64 -8.15
C VAL A 162 11.99 27.48 -9.12
N GLN A 163 12.62 28.18 -10.07
CA GLN A 163 11.92 28.96 -11.09
C GLN A 163 11.07 28.08 -12.01
N ALA A 164 11.56 26.90 -12.41
CA ALA A 164 10.78 25.93 -13.16
C ALA A 164 9.54 25.45 -12.37
N LEU A 165 9.72 25.13 -11.08
CA LEU A 165 8.60 24.75 -10.20
C LEU A 165 7.59 25.89 -10.02
N GLU A 166 8.03 27.14 -9.88
CA GLU A 166 7.16 28.33 -9.86
C GLU A 166 6.33 28.45 -11.16
N ASN A 167 7.00 28.40 -12.31
CA ASN A 167 6.36 28.53 -13.64
C ASN A 167 5.36 27.41 -13.89
N GLN A 168 5.75 26.16 -13.63
CA GLN A 168 4.87 24.99 -13.78
C GLN A 168 3.69 25.06 -12.81
N PHE A 169 3.92 25.36 -11.52
CA PHE A 169 2.85 25.44 -10.52
C PHE A 169 1.88 26.60 -10.81
N ALA A 170 2.31 27.67 -11.47
CA ALA A 170 1.42 28.72 -11.95
C ALA A 170 0.38 28.21 -12.96
N LEU A 171 0.72 27.22 -13.80
CA LEU A 171 -0.17 26.64 -14.84
C LEU A 171 -1.29 25.75 -14.31
N LEU A 172 -1.15 25.19 -13.09
CA LEU A 172 -2.19 24.34 -12.51
C LEU A 172 -3.49 25.12 -12.25
N LYS A 173 -4.64 24.49 -12.49
CA LYS A 173 -5.94 24.95 -11.99
C LYS A 173 -5.99 24.83 -10.45
N PRO A 174 -6.93 25.52 -9.76
CA PRO A 174 -7.18 25.30 -8.34
C PRO A 174 -7.48 23.82 -8.03
N GLU A 175 -6.96 23.32 -6.91
CA GLU A 175 -6.93 21.90 -6.51
C GLU A 175 -6.13 20.95 -7.44
N GLY A 176 -5.53 21.45 -8.53
CA GLY A 176 -4.71 20.68 -9.47
C GLY A 176 -3.41 20.14 -8.85
N LEU A 177 -2.86 19.08 -9.47
CA LEU A 177 -1.78 18.26 -8.91
C LEU A 177 -0.46 18.36 -9.70
N MET A 178 0.65 18.64 -9.01
CA MET A 178 2.00 18.40 -9.52
C MET A 178 2.55 17.12 -8.91
N LEU A 179 2.83 16.12 -9.74
CA LEU A 179 3.60 14.94 -9.40
C LEU A 179 5.08 15.18 -9.75
N ILE A 180 5.95 15.04 -8.76
CA ILE A 180 7.40 14.93 -8.95
C ILE A 180 7.78 13.49 -8.61
N ARG A 181 8.41 12.80 -9.55
CA ARG A 181 9.19 11.59 -9.31
C ARG A 181 10.60 11.86 -9.80
N ASP A 182 11.56 11.92 -8.91
CA ASP A 182 12.96 12.24 -9.24
C ASP A 182 13.89 11.69 -8.14
N TYR A 183 15.19 11.89 -8.26
CA TYR A 183 16.14 11.46 -7.24
C TYR A 183 16.15 12.42 -6.03
N ALA A 184 16.27 11.87 -4.82
CA ALA A 184 16.45 12.67 -3.61
C ALA A 184 17.84 12.46 -3.02
N LYS A 185 18.51 13.56 -2.72
CA LYS A 185 19.79 13.58 -2.04
C LYS A 185 19.68 12.89 -0.67
N PRO A 186 20.61 11.97 -0.34
CA PRO A 186 20.75 11.45 1.01
C PRO A 186 21.27 12.55 1.96
N ASP A 187 21.72 12.18 3.16
CA ASP A 187 22.35 13.13 4.09
C ASP A 187 23.55 13.81 3.41
N PRO A 188 23.54 15.15 3.20
CA PRO A 188 24.51 15.82 2.33
C PRO A 188 25.95 15.77 2.84
N ASP A 189 26.14 15.66 4.15
CA ASP A 189 27.44 15.66 4.82
C ASP A 189 27.87 14.24 5.27
N GLY A 190 27.03 13.23 5.01
CA GLY A 190 27.23 11.86 5.47
C GLY A 190 28.16 11.04 4.57
N TYR A 191 29.03 10.25 5.18
CA TYR A 191 29.79 9.18 4.51
C TYR A 191 29.09 7.83 4.73
N VAL A 192 29.35 6.89 3.82
CA VAL A 192 28.93 5.50 3.92
C VAL A 192 30.11 4.57 3.66
N LEU A 193 29.99 3.33 4.13
CA LEU A 193 30.86 2.24 3.73
C LEU A 193 30.11 1.38 2.71
N MET A 194 30.65 1.25 1.51
CA MET A 194 30.09 0.45 0.41
C MET A 194 30.98 -0.77 0.19
N GLU A 195 30.44 -1.95 0.42
CA GLU A 195 31.17 -3.22 0.30
C GLU A 195 30.70 -3.99 -0.93
N MET A 196 31.62 -4.33 -1.83
CA MET A 196 31.36 -4.87 -3.16
C MET A 196 32.14 -6.19 -3.38
N PRO A 197 31.67 -7.11 -4.25
CA PRO A 197 32.43 -8.31 -4.62
C PRO A 197 33.82 -8.00 -5.18
N ASP A 198 34.83 -8.76 -4.76
CA ASP A 198 36.17 -8.71 -5.36
C ASP A 198 36.19 -9.54 -6.65
N VAL A 199 35.73 -8.92 -7.74
CA VAL A 199 35.73 -9.46 -9.10
C VAL A 199 36.75 -8.65 -9.91
N ARG A 200 37.59 -9.32 -10.69
CA ARG A 200 38.56 -8.64 -11.56
C ARG A 200 37.88 -8.14 -12.84
N SER A 201 38.23 -6.94 -13.26
CA SER A 201 37.98 -6.43 -14.61
C SER A 201 38.54 -7.39 -15.68
N THR A 202 37.88 -7.48 -16.83
CA THR A 202 38.32 -8.31 -17.97
C THR A 202 39.22 -7.56 -18.95
N GLY A 203 39.28 -6.23 -18.83
CA GLY A 203 40.06 -5.33 -19.66
C GLY A 203 40.06 -3.91 -19.07
N GLU A 204 40.29 -2.90 -19.89
CA GLU A 204 40.44 -1.48 -19.46
C GLU A 204 39.27 -0.59 -19.93
N GLU A 205 38.45 -1.05 -20.89
CA GLU A 205 37.30 -0.30 -21.38
C GLU A 205 36.15 -0.27 -20.35
N LEU A 206 35.33 0.78 -20.35
CA LEU A 206 34.23 0.99 -19.38
C LEU A 206 33.27 -0.20 -19.21
N HIS A 207 33.11 -1.03 -20.25
CA HIS A 207 32.23 -2.20 -20.27
C HIS A 207 32.94 -3.52 -19.91
N GLU A 208 34.25 -3.47 -19.69
CA GLU A 208 35.11 -4.57 -19.22
C GLU A 208 35.53 -4.39 -17.76
N LEU A 209 35.29 -3.22 -17.17
CA LEU A 209 35.54 -2.94 -15.76
C LEU A 209 34.62 -3.75 -14.83
N SER A 210 35.17 -4.21 -13.71
CA SER A 210 34.36 -4.71 -12.59
C SER A 210 33.57 -3.57 -11.95
N GLU A 211 32.49 -3.87 -11.23
CA GLU A 211 31.72 -2.82 -10.55
C GLU A 211 32.53 -2.06 -9.50
N ALA A 212 33.54 -2.70 -8.90
CA ALA A 212 34.45 -2.07 -7.94
C ALA A 212 35.48 -1.16 -8.63
N ASP A 213 36.01 -1.57 -9.79
CA ASP A 213 36.95 -0.77 -10.58
C ASP A 213 36.23 0.39 -11.30
N LEU A 214 34.99 0.17 -11.74
CA LEU A 214 34.09 1.21 -12.28
C LEU A 214 33.72 2.25 -11.20
N LEU A 215 33.61 1.87 -9.93
CA LEU A 215 33.43 2.83 -8.83
C LEU A 215 34.68 3.68 -8.63
N VAL A 216 35.89 3.09 -8.70
CA VAL A 216 37.16 3.85 -8.64
C VAL A 216 37.27 4.78 -9.84
N TRP A 217 37.04 4.30 -11.06
CA TRP A 217 37.00 5.13 -12.26
C TRP A 217 36.00 6.29 -12.12
N PHE A 218 34.79 6.02 -11.64
CA PHE A 218 33.76 7.04 -11.43
C PHE A 218 34.16 8.05 -10.34
N SER A 219 34.94 7.65 -9.34
CA SER A 219 35.50 8.57 -8.32
C SER A 219 36.54 9.55 -8.86
N GLU A 220 37.12 9.28 -10.03
CA GLU A 220 38.04 10.18 -10.74
C GLU A 220 37.32 11.02 -11.80
N HIS A 221 36.28 10.47 -12.45
CA HIS A 221 35.67 11.02 -13.66
C HIS A 221 34.28 11.64 -13.49
N ALA A 222 33.64 11.54 -12.32
CA ALA A 222 32.40 12.26 -12.01
C ALA A 222 32.60 13.79 -11.97
N SER A 223 31.54 14.54 -11.69
CA SER A 223 31.53 16.02 -11.69
C SER A 223 31.61 16.65 -13.11
N PRO A 224 31.43 17.99 -13.27
CA PRO A 224 30.97 18.56 -14.54
C PRO A 224 32.03 18.78 -15.62
N ASN A 225 31.54 19.04 -16.84
CA ASN A 225 32.30 19.66 -17.94
C ASN A 225 33.09 20.88 -17.46
N GLY A 226 34.42 20.77 -17.38
CA GLY A 226 35.30 21.77 -16.79
C GLY A 226 36.77 21.35 -16.81
N ASP A 227 37.52 21.83 -15.83
CA ASP A 227 38.91 21.39 -15.59
C ASP A 227 38.92 19.96 -15.01
N PRO A 228 39.64 18.98 -15.61
CA PRO A 228 39.80 17.65 -15.04
C PRO A 228 40.36 17.64 -13.61
N GLY A 229 41.11 18.66 -13.19
CA GLY A 229 41.56 18.84 -11.80
C GLY A 229 40.44 19.15 -10.80
N CYS A 230 39.21 19.39 -11.28
CA CYS A 230 38.00 19.60 -10.49
C CYS A 230 36.98 18.45 -10.63
N ALA A 231 37.34 17.37 -11.32
CA ALA A 231 36.52 16.17 -11.45
C ALA A 231 36.61 15.27 -10.20
N GLY A 232 35.74 14.27 -10.12
CA GLY A 232 35.79 13.21 -9.12
C GLY A 232 35.24 13.55 -7.73
N PHE A 233 35.49 12.65 -6.78
CA PHE A 233 35.10 12.76 -5.37
C PHE A 233 35.98 11.90 -4.46
N PHE A 234 35.97 12.19 -3.15
CA PHE A 234 36.72 11.39 -2.17
C PHE A 234 36.26 9.93 -2.14
N ILE A 235 37.20 9.01 -2.31
CA ILE A 235 37.05 7.58 -2.01
C ILE A 235 38.28 7.10 -1.22
N GLU A 236 38.07 6.14 -0.33
CA GLU A 236 39.09 5.51 0.50
C GLU A 236 38.83 4.01 0.54
N GLU A 237 39.72 3.19 -0.02
CA GLU A 237 39.62 1.73 0.10
C GLU A 237 40.16 1.26 1.45
N LEU A 238 39.32 0.53 2.19
CA LEU A 238 39.54 0.06 3.55
C LEU A 238 39.66 -1.47 3.60
N PRO A 239 40.25 -2.03 4.67
CA PRO A 239 40.26 -3.48 4.87
C PRO A 239 38.83 -4.07 4.85
N PRO A 240 38.56 -5.10 4.03
CA PRO A 240 37.20 -5.61 3.85
C PRO A 240 36.68 -6.35 5.09
N ARG A 241 35.35 -6.39 5.25
CA ARG A 241 34.67 -7.02 6.39
C ARG A 241 34.46 -8.52 6.15
N PHE A 242 34.43 -8.94 4.89
CA PHE A 242 34.23 -10.33 4.48
C PHE A 242 35.34 -10.80 3.51
N PRO A 243 35.56 -12.12 3.36
CA PRO A 243 36.50 -12.64 2.35
C PRO A 243 35.96 -12.45 0.92
N ARG A 244 36.83 -12.00 0.00
CA ARG A 244 36.50 -11.71 -1.41
C ARG A 244 35.49 -10.57 -1.60
N THR A 245 35.63 -9.52 -0.79
CA THR A 245 35.01 -8.21 -1.01
C THR A 245 36.07 -7.11 -0.97
N ARG A 246 35.73 -5.96 -1.55
CA ARG A 246 36.44 -4.67 -1.40
C ARG A 246 35.52 -3.70 -0.68
N LEU A 247 36.06 -2.85 0.20
CA LEU A 247 35.28 -1.95 1.06
C LEU A 247 35.71 -0.51 0.83
N PHE A 248 34.78 0.34 0.40
CA PHE A 248 35.06 1.74 0.09
C PHE A 248 34.34 2.67 1.06
N ARG A 249 35.05 3.66 1.59
CA ARG A 249 34.47 4.78 2.33
C ARG A 249 34.37 6.00 1.41
N LEU A 250 33.16 6.52 1.23
CA LEU A 250 32.87 7.60 0.28
C LEU A 250 31.62 8.41 0.71
N PRO A 251 31.42 9.64 0.21
CA PRO A 251 30.22 10.43 0.48
C PRO A 251 28.95 9.71 0.00
N HIS A 252 27.90 9.72 0.84
CA HIS A 252 26.63 9.02 0.57
C HIS A 252 25.98 9.50 -0.73
N LYS A 253 26.10 10.80 -1.06
CA LYS A 253 25.66 11.35 -2.36
C LYS A 253 26.22 10.55 -3.53
N TRP A 254 27.54 10.36 -3.57
CA TRP A 254 28.23 9.74 -4.70
C TRP A 254 28.07 8.22 -4.73
N ALA A 255 28.01 7.55 -3.58
CA ALA A 255 27.62 6.14 -3.52
C ALA A 255 26.23 5.93 -4.16
N TYR A 256 25.23 6.73 -3.76
CA TYR A 256 23.90 6.69 -4.35
C TYR A 256 23.91 6.99 -5.85
N GLU A 257 24.64 8.04 -6.25
CA GLU A 257 24.71 8.49 -7.64
C GLU A 257 25.51 7.59 -8.58
N PHE A 258 26.36 6.71 -8.04
CA PHE A 258 26.95 5.58 -8.74
C PHE A 258 25.92 4.42 -8.89
N ILE A 259 25.26 4.05 -7.79
CA ILE A 259 24.29 2.93 -7.75
C ILE A 259 23.12 3.13 -8.73
N MET A 260 22.66 4.36 -8.96
CA MET A 260 21.61 4.67 -9.95
C MET A 260 22.06 4.53 -11.41
N ARG A 261 23.38 4.52 -11.70
CA ARG A 261 23.94 4.57 -13.07
C ARG A 261 24.67 3.30 -13.51
N LYS A 262 25.29 2.53 -12.60
CA LYS A 262 26.28 1.47 -12.91
C LYS A 262 25.87 0.47 -14.02
N ASP A 263 24.59 0.13 -14.13
CA ASP A 263 24.04 -0.83 -15.10
C ASP A 263 23.31 -0.18 -16.30
N ASP A 264 23.64 1.07 -16.65
CA ASP A 264 23.35 1.62 -17.98
C ASP A 264 24.59 2.31 -18.57
N LEU A 265 25.57 1.49 -18.95
CA LEU A 265 26.78 1.95 -19.62
C LEU A 265 26.49 2.57 -21.01
N SER A 266 25.33 2.28 -21.61
CA SER A 266 24.95 2.80 -22.94
C SER A 266 24.65 4.30 -22.95
N SER A 267 24.32 4.88 -21.78
CA SER A 267 24.09 6.30 -21.60
C SER A 267 25.17 7.00 -20.75
N TRP A 268 26.22 6.28 -20.35
CA TRP A 268 27.21 6.70 -19.35
C TRP A 268 27.84 8.06 -19.65
N GLU A 269 28.44 8.24 -20.83
CA GLU A 269 29.07 9.50 -21.24
C GLU A 269 28.09 10.69 -21.18
N SER A 270 26.84 10.47 -21.59
CA SER A 270 25.79 11.50 -21.58
C SER A 270 25.26 11.82 -20.17
N ASN A 271 25.46 10.90 -19.22
CA ASN A 271 24.99 11.02 -17.84
C ASN A 271 26.13 11.32 -16.84
N LEU A 272 27.39 11.25 -17.26
CA LEU A 272 28.57 11.61 -16.46
C LEU A 272 28.57 13.08 -16.01
N PRO A 273 28.33 14.09 -16.89
CA PRO A 273 28.31 15.50 -16.48
C PRO A 273 27.01 15.92 -15.75
N LYS A 274 26.13 14.97 -15.39
CA LYS A 274 24.87 15.24 -14.68
C LYS A 274 24.99 14.92 -13.21
N GLU A 275 24.38 15.75 -12.38
CA GLU A 275 24.13 15.41 -10.97
C GLU A 275 22.66 15.06 -10.79
N PHE A 276 22.41 13.83 -10.35
CA PHE A 276 21.04 13.37 -10.12
C PHE A 276 20.46 13.92 -8.80
N THR A 277 21.29 14.09 -7.75
CA THR A 277 20.82 14.38 -6.39
C THR A 277 21.10 15.81 -5.89
N PHE A 278 20.24 16.73 -6.32
CA PHE A 278 20.29 18.14 -5.89
C PHE A 278 19.56 18.40 -4.56
N PHE A 279 18.27 18.06 -4.45
CA PHE A 279 17.45 18.29 -3.24
C PHE A 279 17.31 17.04 -2.36
N THR A 280 17.41 17.19 -1.03
CA THR A 280 16.94 16.14 -0.11
C THR A 280 15.41 16.06 -0.12
N GLN A 281 14.86 14.98 0.45
CA GLN A 281 13.43 14.87 0.72
C GLN A 281 12.87 16.03 1.57
N ARG A 282 13.71 16.76 2.32
CA ARG A 282 13.30 17.94 3.09
C ARG A 282 13.23 19.19 2.21
N GLU A 283 14.19 19.39 1.31
CA GLU A 283 14.19 20.53 0.39
C GLU A 283 13.05 20.46 -0.63
N TYR A 284 12.78 19.32 -1.29
CA TYR A 284 11.62 19.18 -2.19
C TYR A 284 10.31 19.63 -1.52
N ARG A 285 10.05 19.12 -0.30
CA ARG A 285 8.86 19.47 0.46
C ARG A 285 8.88 20.92 0.97
N LYS A 286 10.04 21.55 1.12
CA LYS A 286 10.18 22.98 1.46
C LYS A 286 9.85 23.84 0.24
N ALA A 287 10.50 23.57 -0.90
CA ALA A 287 10.30 24.29 -2.16
C ALA A 287 8.83 24.32 -2.57
N LEU A 288 8.16 23.15 -2.58
CA LEU A 288 6.73 23.03 -2.87
C LEU A 288 5.86 23.85 -1.90
N ARG A 289 6.14 23.83 -0.59
CA ARG A 289 5.38 24.64 0.38
C ARG A 289 5.58 26.15 0.22
N SER A 290 6.73 26.62 -0.24
CA SER A 290 6.92 28.06 -0.54
C SER A 290 6.01 28.56 -1.66
N LEU A 291 5.61 27.68 -2.59
CA LEU A 291 4.63 27.98 -3.65
C LEU A 291 3.18 28.05 -3.16
N GLY A 292 2.92 27.79 -1.86
CA GLY A 292 1.57 27.59 -1.35
C GLY A 292 0.97 26.23 -1.71
N ALA A 293 1.80 25.25 -2.04
CA ALA A 293 1.33 23.89 -2.33
C ALA A 293 1.10 23.07 -1.06
N ARG A 294 -0.07 22.44 -0.96
CA ARG A 294 -0.30 21.33 -0.03
C ARG A 294 0.49 20.14 -0.55
N VAL A 295 1.60 19.79 0.09
CA VAL A 295 2.32 18.54 -0.21
C VAL A 295 1.47 17.38 0.31
N TYR A 296 0.58 16.88 -0.54
CA TYR A 296 -0.48 15.94 -0.23
C TYR A 296 0.09 14.60 0.25
N TYR A 297 1.08 14.10 -0.50
CA TYR A 297 1.82 12.87 -0.26
C TYR A 297 3.30 13.05 -0.63
N SER A 298 4.20 12.34 0.04
CA SER A 298 5.61 12.24 -0.34
C SER A 298 6.25 10.99 0.24
N ALA A 299 7.13 10.33 -0.52
CA ALA A 299 7.71 9.04 -0.15
C ALA A 299 9.06 8.78 -0.82
N PRO A 300 10.04 8.16 -0.15
CA PRO A 300 11.02 7.34 -0.85
C PRO A 300 10.33 6.12 -1.48
N HIS A 301 10.84 5.67 -2.62
CA HIS A 301 10.25 4.58 -3.41
C HIS A 301 11.31 3.58 -3.88
N TRP A 302 11.02 2.30 -3.67
CA TRP A 302 11.80 1.17 -4.14
C TRP A 302 10.98 0.43 -5.21
N ASN A 303 11.50 0.37 -6.43
CA ASN A 303 11.03 -0.59 -7.43
C ASN A 303 11.67 -1.94 -7.11
N ASP A 304 10.89 -2.86 -6.53
CA ASP A 304 11.38 -4.15 -6.04
C ASP A 304 12.05 -4.99 -7.14
N GLU A 305 11.60 -4.89 -8.40
CA GLU A 305 12.25 -5.52 -9.57
C GLU A 305 13.65 -4.93 -9.85
N TYR A 306 13.80 -3.60 -9.75
CA TYR A 306 15.07 -2.92 -9.98
C TYR A 306 16.05 -3.20 -8.83
N VAL A 307 15.58 -3.21 -7.58
CA VAL A 307 16.40 -3.58 -6.41
C VAL A 307 16.94 -5.00 -6.57
N LYS A 308 16.07 -5.97 -6.89
CA LYS A 308 16.43 -7.37 -7.10
C LYS A 308 17.41 -7.58 -8.25
N ASN A 309 17.21 -6.89 -9.37
CA ASN A 309 18.00 -7.12 -10.59
C ASN A 309 19.30 -6.29 -10.67
N ARG A 310 19.53 -5.33 -9.77
CA ARG A 310 20.69 -4.41 -9.82
C ARG A 310 21.41 -4.16 -8.49
N PHE A 311 20.76 -4.37 -7.33
CA PHE A 311 21.36 -4.10 -6.02
C PHE A 311 21.67 -5.39 -5.24
N GLU A 312 20.77 -6.37 -5.26
CA GLU A 312 20.94 -7.61 -4.49
C GLU A 312 22.17 -8.40 -4.98
N GLY A 313 23.14 -8.63 -4.08
CA GLY A 313 24.40 -9.31 -4.39
C GLY A 313 25.51 -8.41 -4.94
N HIS A 314 25.17 -7.28 -5.57
CA HIS A 314 26.12 -6.33 -6.17
C HIS A 314 26.87 -5.47 -5.14
N PHE A 315 26.21 -5.06 -4.05
CA PHE A 315 26.85 -4.29 -2.98
C PHE A 315 26.13 -4.44 -1.64
N ARG A 316 26.75 -3.93 -0.57
CA ARG A 316 26.14 -3.70 0.74
C ARG A 316 26.50 -2.29 1.22
N LEU A 317 25.50 -1.51 1.67
CA LEU A 317 25.71 -0.19 2.27
C LEU A 317 25.63 -0.27 3.80
N TYR A 318 26.57 0.42 4.44
CA TYR A 318 26.64 0.60 5.89
C TYR A 318 26.86 2.07 6.25
N GLY A 319 26.37 2.49 7.42
CA GLY A 319 26.81 3.73 8.04
C GLY A 319 28.24 3.61 8.58
N GLU A 320 28.87 4.73 8.92
CA GLU A 320 30.20 4.74 9.57
C GLU A 320 30.21 4.06 10.95
N ASP A 321 29.04 3.86 11.57
CA ASP A 321 28.87 3.04 12.78
C ASP A 321 28.82 1.52 12.51
N GLY A 322 29.03 1.11 11.25
CA GLY A 322 29.10 -0.27 10.78
C GLY A 322 27.75 -0.97 10.62
N LYS A 323 26.62 -0.32 10.93
CA LYS A 323 25.26 -0.90 10.77
C LYS A 323 24.81 -0.88 9.31
N PRO A 324 24.05 -1.88 8.85
CA PRO A 324 23.50 -1.89 7.49
C PRO A 324 22.49 -0.74 7.30
N LEU A 325 22.43 -0.18 6.10
CA LEU A 325 21.45 0.83 5.69
C LEU A 325 20.33 0.27 4.81
N GLY A 326 20.48 -0.98 4.33
CA GLY A 326 19.62 -1.58 3.32
C GLY A 326 19.87 -1.01 1.91
N PRO A 327 19.07 -1.42 0.92
CA PRO A 327 19.10 -0.85 -0.43
C PRO A 327 18.58 0.60 -0.42
N PRO A 328 19.22 1.55 -1.13
CA PRO A 328 18.73 2.92 -1.18
C PRO A 328 17.48 3.06 -2.07
N PRO A 329 16.68 4.14 -1.94
CA PRO A 329 15.46 4.33 -2.73
C PRO A 329 15.76 4.50 -4.22
N THR A 330 15.09 3.73 -5.08
CA THR A 330 15.18 3.86 -6.55
C THR A 330 14.65 5.21 -7.09
N SER A 331 13.81 5.90 -6.34
CA SER A 331 13.40 7.29 -6.59
C SER A 331 12.76 7.89 -5.33
N PHE A 332 12.53 9.20 -5.34
CA PHE A 332 11.65 9.92 -4.41
C PHE A 332 10.41 10.42 -5.15
N ILE A 333 9.30 10.55 -4.42
CA ILE A 333 8.00 10.96 -4.94
C ILE A 333 7.47 12.09 -4.06
N ALA A 334 6.90 13.12 -4.69
CA ALA A 334 6.08 14.13 -4.03
C ALA A 334 4.85 14.48 -4.90
N VAL A 335 3.68 14.53 -4.28
CA VAL A 335 2.42 15.00 -4.88
C VAL A 335 2.04 16.30 -4.20
N ALA A 336 1.93 17.38 -4.98
CA ALA A 336 1.66 18.73 -4.53
C ALA A 336 0.35 19.27 -5.11
N GLN A 337 -0.55 19.73 -4.26
CA GLN A 337 -1.89 20.23 -4.63
C GLN A 337 -1.98 21.76 -4.50
N LYS A 338 -2.53 22.41 -5.53
CA LYS A 338 -2.65 23.88 -5.59
C LYS A 338 -3.89 24.41 -4.89
N VAL A 339 -3.77 24.64 -3.58
CA VAL A 339 -4.87 25.18 -2.74
C VAL A 339 -4.86 26.71 -2.62
N GLY A 340 -3.70 27.36 -2.68
CA GLY A 340 -3.54 28.81 -2.56
C GLY A 340 -3.42 29.35 -1.12
N GLU A 341 -3.25 30.67 -0.98
CA GLU A 341 -3.08 31.33 0.32
C GLU A 341 -4.26 31.09 1.27
N ARG A 342 -3.97 31.12 2.59
CA ARG A 342 -4.95 30.97 3.68
C ARG A 342 -5.80 29.70 3.58
N ARG A 343 -5.32 28.67 2.88
CA ARG A 343 -5.87 27.30 2.88
C ARG A 343 -4.96 26.35 3.66
N SER A 344 -5.54 25.24 4.10
CA SER A 344 -4.82 24.22 4.86
C SER A 344 -3.79 23.47 3.99
N LEU A 345 -2.50 23.68 4.28
CA LEU A 345 -1.38 23.00 3.65
C LEU A 345 -0.96 21.75 4.41
N ARG A 346 -1.13 21.75 5.74
CA ARG A 346 -0.77 20.61 6.59
C ARG A 346 -1.51 20.61 7.92
N LEU A 347 -1.97 19.45 8.34
CA LEU A 347 -2.38 19.19 9.73
C LEU A 347 -1.23 18.48 10.45
N GLN A 348 -0.84 18.95 11.64
CA GLN A 348 0.13 18.25 12.49
C GLN A 348 -0.15 18.45 13.99
N GLU A 349 0.29 17.51 14.82
CA GLU A 349 0.31 17.70 16.27
C GLU A 349 1.29 18.82 16.65
N ARG A 350 0.86 19.73 17.53
CA ARG A 350 1.69 20.87 17.96
C ARG A 350 2.21 20.72 19.40
N ARG A 351 1.37 20.25 20.33
CA ARG A 351 1.71 20.00 21.73
C ARG A 351 0.59 19.22 22.44
N PRO A 352 0.88 18.54 23.57
CA PRO A 352 -0.15 18.08 24.50
C PRO A 352 -1.08 19.22 24.92
N SER A 353 -2.35 18.88 25.15
CA SER A 353 -3.32 19.82 25.70
C SER A 353 -3.12 20.02 27.20
N SER A 354 -3.60 21.16 27.71
CA SER A 354 -3.71 21.45 29.14
C SER A 354 -5.14 21.30 29.67
N LYS A 355 -6.08 20.83 28.83
CA LYS A 355 -7.44 20.48 29.25
C LYS A 355 -7.45 19.12 29.96
N THR A 356 -8.46 18.92 30.80
CA THR A 356 -8.64 17.70 31.61
C THR A 356 -9.95 17.01 31.29
N GLY A 357 -9.88 15.72 30.96
CA GLY A 357 -11.02 14.91 30.52
C GLY A 357 -10.94 14.61 29.02
N SER A 358 -11.02 13.32 28.70
CA SER A 358 -11.01 12.81 27.32
C SER A 358 -12.41 12.36 26.91
N SER A 359 -12.76 12.51 25.63
CA SER A 359 -13.96 11.91 25.03
C SER A 359 -13.86 10.37 24.88
N LEU A 360 -12.66 9.81 25.07
CA LEU A 360 -12.39 8.38 24.96
C LEU A 360 -12.52 7.69 26.32
N ARG A 361 -13.23 6.57 26.37
CA ARG A 361 -13.38 5.72 27.55
C ARG A 361 -12.63 4.41 27.34
N VAL A 362 -11.64 4.14 28.19
CA VAL A 362 -10.94 2.85 28.24
C VAL A 362 -11.60 1.96 29.31
N GLN A 363 -11.83 0.69 28.98
CA GLN A 363 -12.44 -0.31 29.86
C GLN A 363 -11.73 -1.65 29.72
N ALA A 364 -11.31 -2.24 30.85
CA ALA A 364 -10.83 -3.61 30.87
C ALA A 364 -11.97 -4.61 30.59
N MET A 365 -11.76 -5.52 29.65
CA MET A 365 -12.57 -6.71 29.41
C MET A 365 -11.77 -7.94 29.86
N ARG A 366 -12.36 -8.80 30.67
CA ARG A 366 -11.79 -10.09 31.09
C ARG A 366 -12.39 -11.21 30.25
N ASN A 367 -11.56 -12.09 29.71
CA ASN A 367 -11.99 -13.38 29.20
C ASN A 367 -12.16 -14.36 30.38
N ASP A 368 -13.38 -14.84 30.62
CA ASP A 368 -13.69 -15.76 31.71
C ASP A 368 -13.03 -17.15 31.54
N ASN A 369 -12.63 -17.54 30.32
CA ASN A 369 -12.10 -18.88 30.01
C ASN A 369 -10.59 -19.03 30.29
N ASP A 370 -9.79 -17.98 30.06
CA ASP A 370 -8.33 -17.98 30.28
C ASP A 370 -7.85 -16.93 31.31
N GLY A 371 -8.75 -16.05 31.76
CA GLY A 371 -8.46 -14.96 32.68
C GLY A 371 -7.81 -13.71 32.06
N ARG A 372 -7.51 -13.70 30.76
CA ARG A 372 -6.82 -12.61 30.05
C ARG A 372 -7.60 -11.30 30.19
N LEU A 373 -6.91 -10.23 30.57
CA LEU A 373 -7.43 -8.86 30.54
C LEU A 373 -6.97 -8.17 29.26
N VAL A 374 -7.90 -7.51 28.58
CA VAL A 374 -7.65 -6.64 27.42
C VAL A 374 -8.34 -5.29 27.62
N ASP A 375 -7.67 -4.19 27.31
CA ASP A 375 -8.34 -2.88 27.25
C ASP A 375 -9.12 -2.74 25.94
N ILE A 376 -10.36 -2.24 26.02
CA ILE A 376 -11.07 -1.69 24.86
C ILE A 376 -11.24 -0.18 25.03
N VAL A 377 -11.19 0.57 23.92
CA VAL A 377 -11.58 1.99 23.86
C VAL A 377 -12.92 2.14 23.15
N THR A 378 -13.83 2.90 23.77
CA THR A 378 -15.11 3.34 23.19
C THR A 378 -15.15 4.87 23.14
N ARG A 379 -15.79 5.43 22.11
CA ARG A 379 -16.10 6.88 21.98
C ARG A 379 -17.57 7.08 21.61
N ASP A 380 -18.12 8.26 21.87
CA ASP A 380 -19.52 8.61 21.55
C ASP A 380 -19.69 9.02 20.08
N ILE A 381 -19.23 8.17 19.15
CA ILE A 381 -19.33 8.35 17.70
C ILE A 381 -19.68 7.00 17.08
N ASN A 382 -20.78 6.94 16.32
CA ASN A 382 -21.19 5.77 15.55
C ASN A 382 -21.45 6.19 14.10
N ILE A 383 -20.71 5.59 13.16
CA ILE A 383 -20.69 6.02 11.76
C ILE A 383 -21.01 4.88 10.79
N THR A 384 -21.75 5.24 9.75
CA THR A 384 -21.96 4.40 8.57
C THR A 384 -21.30 5.09 7.38
N GLU A 385 -20.46 4.37 6.65
CA GLU A 385 -19.77 4.88 5.47
C GLU A 385 -20.63 4.66 4.22
N ILE A 386 -20.97 5.74 3.52
CA ILE A 386 -21.73 5.68 2.27
C ILE A 386 -20.74 5.77 1.11
N LEU A 387 -20.89 4.87 0.14
CA LEU A 387 -20.15 4.92 -1.13
C LEU A 387 -21.15 5.01 -2.31
N PRO A 388 -21.56 6.23 -2.70
CA PRO A 388 -22.39 6.43 -3.87
C PRO A 388 -21.59 6.14 -5.14
N TYR A 389 -22.25 5.59 -6.15
CA TYR A 389 -21.58 5.12 -7.37
C TYR A 389 -22.41 5.30 -8.64
N ARG A 390 -21.74 5.19 -9.78
CA ARG A 390 -22.37 5.01 -11.10
C ARG A 390 -21.48 4.18 -12.02
N VAL A 391 -22.08 3.50 -12.98
CA VAL A 391 -21.36 2.93 -14.12
C VAL A 391 -21.35 3.98 -15.25
N THR A 392 -20.24 4.13 -15.98
CA THR A 392 -20.13 5.04 -17.12
C THR A 392 -20.71 4.42 -18.40
N GLU A 393 -20.94 5.24 -19.43
CA GLU A 393 -21.34 4.76 -20.77
C GLU A 393 -20.28 3.85 -21.42
N ASN A 394 -19.03 3.89 -20.93
CA ASN A 394 -17.93 3.01 -21.32
C ASN A 394 -17.81 1.74 -20.45
N GLY A 395 -18.69 1.56 -19.45
CA GLY A 395 -18.66 0.41 -18.55
C GLY A 395 -17.67 0.51 -17.39
N GLU A 396 -17.13 1.69 -17.10
CA GLU A 396 -16.21 1.93 -15.99
C GLU A 396 -16.97 2.28 -14.70
N LEU A 397 -16.38 2.01 -13.53
CA LEU A 397 -17.02 2.29 -12.23
C LEU A 397 -16.48 3.59 -11.64
N ASN A 398 -17.35 4.59 -11.50
CA ASN A 398 -17.05 5.84 -10.81
C ASN A 398 -17.76 5.90 -9.46
N ILE A 399 -17.08 6.45 -8.45
CA ILE A 399 -17.54 6.55 -7.07
C ILE A 399 -17.40 7.98 -6.53
N PHE A 400 -18.29 8.34 -5.62
CA PHE A 400 -18.27 9.62 -4.93
C PHE A 400 -17.62 9.47 -3.57
N VAL A 401 -16.52 10.18 -3.35
CA VAL A 401 -15.71 10.08 -2.14
C VAL A 401 -15.52 11.44 -1.48
N HIS A 402 -15.33 11.43 -0.17
CA HIS A 402 -14.95 12.62 0.58
C HIS A 402 -13.43 12.77 0.49
N HIS A 403 -12.98 13.71 -0.35
CA HIS A 403 -11.57 14.01 -0.58
C HIS A 403 -11.14 15.25 0.20
N GLY A 404 -9.95 15.22 0.81
CA GLY A 404 -9.41 16.33 1.59
C GLY A 404 -9.86 16.36 3.06
N VAL A 405 -10.32 15.23 3.60
CA VAL A 405 -10.84 15.05 4.96
C VAL A 405 -9.74 15.32 5.99
N PRO A 406 -9.95 16.15 7.02
CA PRO A 406 -8.92 16.48 7.99
C PRO A 406 -8.69 15.34 9.01
N ARG A 407 -7.54 14.67 8.92
CA ARG A 407 -7.12 13.56 9.79
C ARG A 407 -5.80 13.86 10.49
N GLY A 408 -5.80 14.83 11.41
CA GLY A 408 -4.58 15.29 12.09
C GLY A 408 -3.73 14.19 12.74
N ILE A 409 -4.37 13.15 13.31
CA ILE A 409 -3.72 12.05 14.04
C ILE A 409 -2.70 11.26 13.20
N VAL A 410 -2.82 11.25 11.86
CA VAL A 410 -1.83 10.62 10.97
C VAL A 410 -0.47 11.35 10.93
N ASN A 411 -0.44 12.56 11.48
CA ASN A 411 0.74 13.41 11.71
C ASN A 411 0.90 13.72 13.21
N ALA A 412 0.53 12.77 14.08
CA ALA A 412 0.95 12.79 15.48
C ALA A 412 2.49 12.65 15.59
N VAL A 413 3.07 13.16 16.67
CA VAL A 413 4.50 12.96 16.97
C VAL A 413 4.71 11.49 17.40
N PRO A 414 5.63 10.71 16.79
CA PRO A 414 5.85 9.33 17.23
C PRO A 414 6.30 9.24 18.68
N ARG A 415 5.71 8.33 19.48
CA ARG A 415 6.02 8.13 20.89
C ARG A 415 7.14 7.12 21.10
N MET A 416 7.10 5.99 20.40
CA MET A 416 8.12 4.95 20.44
C MET A 416 8.33 4.32 19.06
N GLY A 417 9.60 4.07 18.73
CA GLY A 417 10.03 3.65 17.39
C GLY A 417 10.15 4.83 16.42
N GLN A 418 10.55 4.52 15.19
CA GLN A 418 10.55 5.47 14.06
C GLN A 418 9.68 4.92 12.93
N ASP A 419 9.33 5.78 11.98
CA ASP A 419 8.65 5.35 10.76
C ASP A 419 9.59 4.53 9.84
N LEU A 420 9.08 3.42 9.29
CA LEU A 420 9.91 2.41 8.59
C LEU A 420 10.01 2.59 7.08
N ASP A 421 9.05 3.29 6.46
CA ASP A 421 8.97 3.47 5.00
C ASP A 421 9.07 4.93 4.52
N GLY A 422 9.23 5.87 5.46
CA GLY A 422 9.44 7.30 5.19
C GLY A 422 8.25 8.06 4.62
N LYS A 423 7.11 7.41 4.29
CA LYS A 423 5.95 8.09 3.68
C LYS A 423 5.37 9.16 4.59
N LYS A 424 4.97 10.30 4.02
CA LYS A 424 4.35 11.42 4.75
C LYS A 424 3.15 11.95 3.96
N TRP A 425 2.14 12.39 4.70
CA TRP A 425 0.92 12.99 4.15
C TRP A 425 0.69 14.39 4.70
N SER A 426 -0.09 15.20 4.00
CA SER A 426 -0.54 16.51 4.49
C SER A 426 -1.49 16.43 5.69
N GLY A 427 -2.02 15.25 6.02
CA GLY A 427 -3.13 15.07 6.96
C GLY A 427 -4.52 15.25 6.31
N HIS A 428 -4.58 15.47 5.00
CA HIS A 428 -5.81 15.51 4.21
C HIS A 428 -6.01 14.16 3.51
N MET A 429 -7.07 13.43 3.85
CA MET A 429 -7.29 12.06 3.39
C MET A 429 -8.43 11.94 2.39
N THR A 430 -8.51 10.78 1.71
CA THR A 430 -9.68 10.40 0.91
C THR A 430 -10.35 9.19 1.55
N GLU A 431 -11.65 9.31 1.81
CA GLU A 431 -12.46 8.33 2.54
C GLU A 431 -13.86 8.21 1.90
N ALA A 432 -14.57 7.12 2.19
CA ALA A 432 -16.00 7.02 1.91
C ALA A 432 -16.77 8.09 2.73
N ILE A 433 -17.99 8.43 2.31
CA ILE A 433 -18.75 9.53 2.91
C ILE A 433 -19.37 9.04 4.23
N ALA A 434 -18.66 9.26 5.34
CA ALA A 434 -19.15 8.90 6.68
C ALA A 434 -20.32 9.80 7.12
N VAL A 435 -21.39 9.20 7.62
CA VAL A 435 -22.51 9.89 8.30
C VAL A 435 -22.79 9.23 9.64
N GLU A 436 -23.40 9.97 10.58
CA GLU A 436 -23.89 9.39 11.83
C GLU A 436 -24.95 8.32 11.54
N THR A 437 -24.80 7.12 12.10
CA THR A 437 -25.60 5.94 11.74
C THR A 437 -27.11 6.17 11.91
N GLU A 438 -27.55 6.94 12.90
CA GLU A 438 -28.98 7.26 13.11
C GLU A 438 -29.62 7.91 11.87
N THR A 439 -28.85 8.68 11.10
CA THR A 439 -29.26 9.32 9.84
C THR A 439 -29.76 8.33 8.78
N VAL A 440 -29.29 7.08 8.80
CA VAL A 440 -29.66 6.05 7.82
C VAL A 440 -30.49 4.90 8.40
N THR A 441 -30.49 4.69 9.72
CA THR A 441 -31.26 3.59 10.37
C THR A 441 -32.77 3.59 10.11
N HIS A 442 -33.34 4.71 9.67
CA HIS A 442 -34.77 4.82 9.36
C HIS A 442 -35.09 4.54 7.88
N ILE A 443 -34.08 4.41 7.01
CA ILE A 443 -34.24 4.13 5.59
C ILE A 443 -34.30 2.60 5.42
N GLY A 444 -35.47 2.09 5.04
CA GLY A 444 -35.66 0.65 4.83
C GLY A 444 -34.92 0.13 3.59
N PRO A 445 -34.61 -1.18 3.52
CA PRO A 445 -33.90 -1.76 2.37
C PRO A 445 -34.66 -1.63 1.04
N ASP A 446 -35.99 -1.51 1.10
CA ASP A 446 -36.86 -1.27 -0.07
C ASP A 446 -37.28 0.23 -0.21
N ASP A 447 -36.79 1.13 0.65
CA ASP A 447 -37.23 2.53 0.69
C ASP A 447 -36.52 3.42 -0.34
N VAL A 448 -37.02 3.33 -1.58
CA VAL A 448 -36.63 4.19 -2.71
C VAL A 448 -36.77 5.68 -2.37
N LYS A 449 -37.77 6.07 -1.56
CA LYS A 449 -38.02 7.47 -1.25
C LYS A 449 -37.01 8.01 -0.24
N GLY A 450 -36.73 7.25 0.83
CA GLY A 450 -35.70 7.56 1.81
C GLY A 450 -34.31 7.64 1.17
N ALA A 451 -33.96 6.68 0.32
CA ALA A 451 -32.70 6.68 -0.43
C ALA A 451 -32.57 7.91 -1.36
N ALA A 452 -33.63 8.24 -2.11
CA ALA A 452 -33.64 9.40 -3.00
C ALA A 452 -33.57 10.74 -2.26
N LEU A 453 -34.28 10.87 -1.13
CA LEU A 453 -34.19 12.04 -0.25
C LEU A 453 -32.80 12.17 0.36
N PHE A 454 -32.19 11.07 0.83
CA PHE A 454 -30.84 11.10 1.40
C PHE A 454 -29.78 11.54 0.39
N ALA A 455 -29.79 11.02 -0.84
CA ALA A 455 -28.88 11.48 -1.90
C ALA A 455 -28.99 12.99 -2.11
N ARG A 456 -30.22 13.50 -2.30
CA ARG A 456 -30.47 14.91 -2.57
C ARG A 456 -30.12 15.79 -1.37
N ASP A 457 -30.58 15.44 -0.19
CA ASP A 457 -30.59 16.32 0.98
C ASP A 457 -29.32 16.21 1.83
N MET A 458 -28.77 15.00 1.99
CA MET A 458 -27.57 14.77 2.81
C MET A 458 -26.27 14.77 1.98
N LEU A 459 -26.27 14.19 0.78
CA LEU A 459 -25.08 14.14 -0.08
C LEU A 459 -25.00 15.29 -1.08
N GLY A 460 -26.13 15.86 -1.49
CA GLY A 460 -26.19 16.83 -2.59
C GLY A 460 -26.14 16.20 -3.99
N LEU A 461 -26.17 14.86 -4.07
CA LEU A 461 -26.12 14.10 -5.32
C LEU A 461 -27.53 13.89 -5.89
N LYS A 462 -27.63 13.75 -7.21
CA LYS A 462 -28.89 13.44 -7.88
C LYS A 462 -29.13 11.91 -7.85
N PRO A 463 -30.20 11.42 -7.18
CA PRO A 463 -30.45 9.98 -7.07
C PRO A 463 -30.87 9.39 -8.43
N MET A 464 -30.37 8.19 -8.72
CA MET A 464 -30.84 7.41 -9.86
C MET A 464 -32.28 6.92 -9.58
N PRO A 465 -33.22 7.00 -10.54
CA PRO A 465 -34.62 6.60 -10.33
C PRO A 465 -34.79 5.13 -9.87
N ASN A 466 -35.73 4.91 -8.94
CA ASN A 466 -36.10 3.59 -8.41
C ASN A 466 -34.99 2.82 -7.66
N ARG A 467 -33.89 3.48 -7.29
CA ARG A 467 -32.80 2.89 -6.48
C ARG A 467 -33.04 3.00 -4.98
N VAL A 468 -32.41 2.10 -4.22
CA VAL A 468 -32.44 2.02 -2.75
C VAL A 468 -31.01 2.10 -2.20
N MET A 469 -30.87 2.18 -0.86
CA MET A 469 -29.59 1.94 -0.21
C MET A 469 -29.32 0.43 -0.14
N GLU A 470 -28.16 0.00 -0.60
CA GLU A 470 -27.77 -1.40 -0.62
C GLU A 470 -26.68 -1.69 0.44
N LYS A 471 -26.83 -2.77 1.22
CA LYS A 471 -25.84 -3.13 2.24
C LYS A 471 -24.53 -3.63 1.62
N GLY A 472 -23.41 -3.05 2.07
CA GLY A 472 -22.06 -3.49 1.79
C GLY A 472 -21.40 -4.21 2.97
N PRO A 473 -20.10 -4.52 2.90
CA PRO A 473 -19.37 -5.15 4.01
C PRO A 473 -19.24 -4.20 5.19
N ALA A 474 -19.30 -4.70 6.42
CA ALA A 474 -18.85 -3.96 7.59
C ALA A 474 -17.44 -4.40 7.99
N VAL A 475 -16.72 -3.53 8.71
CA VAL A 475 -15.32 -3.77 9.10
C VAL A 475 -15.09 -3.34 10.55
N TYR A 476 -14.41 -4.19 11.32
CA TYR A 476 -13.86 -3.80 12.62
C TYR A 476 -12.45 -3.21 12.43
N PRO A 477 -12.17 -1.95 12.82
CA PRO A 477 -10.84 -1.34 12.62
C PRO A 477 -9.72 -2.09 13.34
N ALA A 478 -9.94 -2.44 14.61
CA ALA A 478 -9.08 -3.30 15.44
C ALA A 478 -9.96 -4.00 16.50
N PRO A 479 -10.60 -5.16 16.19
CA PRO A 479 -11.61 -5.80 17.05
C PRO A 479 -11.08 -6.32 18.40
N ASP A 480 -9.76 -6.34 18.56
CA ASP A 480 -9.02 -6.60 19.79
C ASP A 480 -9.17 -5.48 20.83
N TYR A 481 -9.20 -4.19 20.42
CA TYR A 481 -9.28 -3.06 21.37
C TYR A 481 -10.02 -1.79 20.92
N ILE A 482 -10.51 -1.66 19.68
CA ILE A 482 -11.36 -0.52 19.24
C ILE A 482 -12.81 -0.99 19.16
N ASP A 483 -13.65 -0.48 20.06
CA ASP A 483 -15.08 -0.80 20.18
C ASP A 483 -15.93 -0.10 19.10
N GLU A 484 -15.61 -0.34 17.84
CA GLU A 484 -16.31 0.20 16.66
C GLU A 484 -16.51 -0.87 15.59
N ARG A 485 -17.73 -0.93 15.04
CA ARG A 485 -18.08 -1.68 13.82
C ARG A 485 -18.59 -0.68 12.80
N ILE A 486 -17.89 -0.51 11.68
CA ILE A 486 -18.26 0.47 10.65
C ILE A 486 -18.99 -0.26 9.52
N ASP A 487 -20.29 0.00 9.37
CA ASP A 487 -21.11 -0.50 8.25
C ASP A 487 -20.88 0.31 6.97
N THR A 488 -21.02 -0.34 5.82
CA THR A 488 -21.00 0.31 4.49
C THR A 488 -22.38 0.25 3.83
N LEU A 489 -22.82 1.33 3.20
CA LEU A 489 -23.97 1.36 2.30
C LEU A 489 -23.57 1.88 0.91
N TYR A 490 -24.09 1.25 -0.14
CA TYR A 490 -23.97 1.72 -1.53
C TYR A 490 -25.24 2.43 -1.96
N LEU A 491 -25.11 3.38 -2.89
CA LEU A 491 -26.25 4.12 -3.46
C LEU A 491 -25.95 4.52 -4.91
N GLU A 492 -26.70 3.99 -5.86
CA GLU A 492 -26.54 4.34 -7.27
C GLU A 492 -27.12 5.74 -7.55
N VAL A 493 -26.32 6.60 -8.18
CA VAL A 493 -26.61 8.02 -8.43
C VAL A 493 -26.35 8.38 -9.90
N GLU A 494 -26.87 9.52 -10.34
CA GLU A 494 -26.51 10.08 -11.65
C GLU A 494 -25.10 10.71 -11.62
N SER A 495 -24.56 11.04 -12.80
CA SER A 495 -23.27 11.72 -12.94
C SER A 495 -23.28 13.14 -12.39
N SER A 496 -22.13 13.59 -11.88
CA SER A 496 -21.94 14.99 -11.49
C SER A 496 -20.54 15.47 -11.89
N SER A 497 -20.49 16.38 -12.86
CA SER A 497 -19.29 17.15 -13.18
C SER A 497 -18.97 18.24 -12.15
N ALA A 498 -19.85 18.45 -11.16
CA ALA A 498 -19.62 19.37 -10.06
C ALA A 498 -18.98 18.65 -8.86
N THR A 499 -17.81 19.13 -8.46
CA THR A 499 -17.28 18.94 -7.11
C THR A 499 -18.21 19.64 -6.10
N LEU A 500 -18.63 18.94 -5.04
CA LEU A 500 -19.61 19.45 -4.07
C LEU A 500 -18.98 19.76 -2.71
N GLU A 501 -19.46 20.80 -2.03
CA GLU A 501 -19.14 21.03 -0.62
C GLU A 501 -20.00 20.09 0.26
N PRO A 502 -19.43 19.43 1.28
CA PRO A 502 -20.16 18.48 2.12
C PRO A 502 -21.19 19.20 2.99
N LYS A 503 -22.46 18.76 2.89
CA LYS A 503 -23.59 19.36 3.62
C LYS A 503 -23.58 19.06 5.12
N VAL A 504 -22.98 17.95 5.53
CA VAL A 504 -22.82 17.52 6.92
C VAL A 504 -21.33 17.47 7.26
N ILE A 505 -20.96 17.96 8.43
CA ILE A 505 -19.60 17.94 8.96
C ILE A 505 -19.64 17.19 10.29
N ASN A 506 -19.09 15.98 10.33
CA ASN A 506 -19.10 15.13 11.52
C ASN A 506 -18.25 15.72 12.66
N ALA A 507 -18.60 15.39 13.90
CA ALA A 507 -17.96 15.94 15.11
C ALA A 507 -16.46 15.60 15.24
N ASP A 508 -15.96 14.56 14.56
CA ASP A 508 -14.53 14.20 14.53
C ASP A 508 -13.69 15.08 13.59
N ILE A 509 -14.29 15.68 12.57
CA ILE A 509 -13.62 16.57 11.59
C ILE A 509 -13.90 18.06 11.78
N ALA A 510 -14.95 18.41 12.55
CA ALA A 510 -15.32 19.80 12.81
C ALA A 510 -14.17 20.65 13.41
N GLY A 511 -14.15 21.95 13.13
CA GLY A 511 -13.20 22.91 13.74
C GLY A 511 -11.84 23.05 13.04
N PHE A 512 -11.51 22.18 12.08
CA PHE A 512 -10.44 22.47 11.11
C PHE A 512 -10.94 23.42 10.01
N LEU A 513 -10.01 24.07 9.28
CA LEU A 513 -10.37 24.96 8.18
C LEU A 513 -10.70 24.16 6.91
N SER A 514 -9.94 23.09 6.63
CA SER A 514 -10.34 22.12 5.61
C SER A 514 -11.54 21.30 6.07
N ARG A 515 -12.56 21.19 5.22
CA ARG A 515 -13.73 20.32 5.41
C ARG A 515 -13.74 19.13 4.45
N GLY A 516 -12.79 19.07 3.51
CA GLY A 516 -12.87 18.22 2.33
C GLY A 516 -14.02 18.60 1.39
N LYS A 517 -14.10 17.90 0.26
CA LYS A 517 -15.13 18.05 -0.80
C LYS A 517 -15.61 16.67 -1.24
N ILE A 518 -16.82 16.57 -1.76
CA ILE A 518 -17.30 15.35 -2.43
C ILE A 518 -16.94 15.45 -3.91
N VAL A 519 -16.24 14.44 -4.42
CA VAL A 519 -15.72 14.39 -5.80
C VAL A 519 -16.05 13.05 -6.46
N GLU A 520 -16.31 13.07 -7.77
CA GLU A 520 -16.46 11.87 -8.59
C GLU A 520 -15.07 11.40 -9.07
N ILE A 521 -14.66 10.19 -8.74
CA ILE A 521 -13.37 9.61 -9.16
C ILE A 521 -13.59 8.17 -9.63
N SER A 522 -12.82 7.71 -10.63
CA SER A 522 -12.73 6.30 -11.00
C SER A 522 -12.36 5.43 -9.79
N ALA A 523 -13.15 4.39 -9.54
CA ALA A 523 -12.91 3.45 -8.46
C ALA A 523 -11.56 2.71 -8.64
N GLN A 524 -11.16 2.46 -9.89
CA GLN A 524 -9.86 1.88 -10.21
C GLN A 524 -8.72 2.83 -9.85
N SER A 525 -8.84 4.13 -10.11
CA SER A 525 -7.83 5.13 -9.72
C SER A 525 -7.65 5.20 -8.20
N ILE A 526 -8.71 4.96 -7.42
CA ILE A 526 -8.63 4.88 -5.96
C ILE A 526 -7.97 3.57 -5.50
N LEU A 527 -8.28 2.43 -6.13
CA LEU A 527 -7.54 1.17 -5.87
C LEU A 527 -6.05 1.31 -6.20
N ASN A 528 -5.72 1.99 -7.31
CA ASN A 528 -4.34 2.29 -7.71
C ASN A 528 -3.63 3.16 -6.66
N GLY A 529 -4.29 4.23 -6.19
CA GLY A 529 -3.76 5.12 -5.14
C GLY A 529 -3.57 4.44 -3.77
N ILE A 530 -4.35 3.41 -3.46
CA ILE A 530 -4.13 2.54 -2.29
C ILE A 530 -2.95 1.58 -2.54
N ALA A 531 -2.82 1.03 -3.74
CA ALA A 531 -1.73 0.09 -4.08
C ALA A 531 -0.33 0.72 -3.99
N VAL A 532 -0.19 2.00 -4.34
CA VAL A 532 1.08 2.78 -4.20
C VAL A 532 1.22 3.50 -2.86
N GLY A 533 0.30 3.27 -1.91
CA GLY A 533 0.39 3.82 -0.55
C GLY A 533 0.10 5.32 -0.42
N MET A 534 -0.30 6.00 -1.50
CA MET A 534 -0.73 7.40 -1.44
C MET A 534 -2.01 7.55 -0.60
N ILE A 535 -2.92 6.57 -0.68
CA ILE A 535 -4.15 6.49 0.13
C ILE A 535 -3.99 5.38 1.20
N PRO A 536 -3.64 5.71 2.46
CA PRO A 536 -3.35 4.72 3.50
C PRO A 536 -4.61 4.15 4.18
N ASN A 537 -5.67 3.89 3.41
CA ASN A 537 -6.99 3.48 3.92
C ASN A 537 -7.44 2.12 3.37
N ALA A 538 -7.15 1.07 4.15
CA ALA A 538 -7.58 -0.29 3.85
C ALA A 538 -9.12 -0.54 3.90
N ARG A 539 -9.94 0.32 4.55
CA ARG A 539 -11.42 0.11 4.51
C ARG A 539 -11.95 0.30 3.09
N MET A 540 -11.50 1.37 2.43
CA MET A 540 -11.98 1.77 1.12
C MET A 540 -11.62 0.76 0.02
N GLU A 541 -10.50 0.06 0.14
CA GLU A 541 -10.15 -1.07 -0.75
C GLU A 541 -11.18 -2.21 -0.67
N ILE A 542 -11.56 -2.63 0.55
CA ILE A 542 -12.54 -3.69 0.78
C ILE A 542 -13.92 -3.26 0.28
N GLN A 543 -14.31 -2.01 0.55
CA GLN A 543 -15.59 -1.42 0.12
C GLN A 543 -15.71 -1.34 -1.40
N ILE A 544 -14.63 -0.99 -2.10
CA ILE A 544 -14.61 -0.91 -3.56
C ILE A 544 -14.59 -2.31 -4.19
N LEU A 545 -13.75 -3.23 -3.70
CA LEU A 545 -13.69 -4.61 -4.25
C LEU A 545 -15.03 -5.36 -4.09
N ALA A 546 -15.74 -5.16 -2.96
CA ALA A 546 -17.09 -5.67 -2.78
C ALA A 546 -18.12 -5.06 -3.76
N LEU A 547 -17.95 -3.79 -4.15
CA LEU A 547 -18.83 -3.13 -5.13
C LEU A 547 -18.57 -3.65 -6.56
N TYR A 548 -17.31 -3.81 -6.96
CA TYR A 548 -16.93 -4.48 -8.21
C TYR A 548 -17.59 -5.88 -8.30
N GLN A 549 -17.43 -6.69 -7.25
CA GLN A 549 -18.07 -8.01 -7.14
C GLN A 549 -19.59 -7.96 -7.24
N ARG A 550 -20.23 -7.04 -6.51
CA ARG A 550 -21.69 -6.85 -6.51
C ARG A 550 -22.22 -6.56 -7.91
N LEU A 551 -21.55 -5.69 -8.64
CA LEU A 551 -21.91 -5.33 -10.02
C LEU A 551 -21.61 -6.46 -11.01
N GLY A 552 -20.59 -7.29 -10.74
CA GLY A 552 -20.09 -8.31 -11.66
C GLY A 552 -18.99 -7.77 -12.58
N MET A 553 -18.28 -6.74 -12.12
CA MET A 553 -17.20 -6.06 -12.83
C MET A 553 -15.86 -6.53 -12.25
N LYS A 554 -14.84 -6.69 -13.09
CA LYS A 554 -13.48 -6.99 -12.61
C LYS A 554 -12.71 -5.70 -12.29
N ALA A 555 -12.00 -5.70 -11.17
CA ALA A 555 -11.03 -4.67 -10.84
C ALA A 555 -9.64 -5.04 -11.41
N GLU A 556 -8.90 -4.06 -11.89
CA GLU A 556 -7.52 -4.24 -12.34
C GLU A 556 -6.57 -4.27 -11.12
N SER A 557 -5.52 -5.08 -11.19
CA SER A 557 -4.41 -5.01 -10.24
C SER A 557 -3.12 -5.33 -10.95
N TRP A 558 -2.07 -4.64 -10.53
CA TRP A 558 -0.73 -4.68 -11.12
C TRP A 558 0.30 -5.13 -10.06
N SER A 559 -0.21 -5.68 -8.95
CA SER A 559 0.57 -6.32 -7.89
C SER A 559 0.86 -7.77 -8.28
N GLU A 560 2.13 -8.13 -8.29
CA GLU A 560 2.58 -9.52 -8.43
C GLU A 560 2.94 -10.09 -7.06
N CYS A 561 2.87 -11.42 -6.88
CA CYS A 561 3.34 -12.01 -5.63
C CYS A 561 4.86 -11.83 -5.51
N PRO A 562 5.37 -11.26 -4.41
CA PRO A 562 6.81 -11.04 -4.22
C PRO A 562 7.57 -12.33 -3.84
N LEU A 563 6.87 -13.44 -3.60
CA LEU A 563 7.44 -14.72 -3.19
C LEU A 563 7.15 -15.83 -4.20
N ILE A 564 8.12 -16.72 -4.35
CA ILE A 564 7.88 -18.08 -4.85
C ILE A 564 7.27 -18.84 -3.66
N LEU A 565 6.12 -19.50 -3.87
CA LEU A 565 5.50 -20.33 -2.84
C LEU A 565 6.10 -21.73 -2.83
N GLU A 566 6.55 -22.18 -1.67
CA GLU A 566 7.03 -23.54 -1.46
C GLU A 566 5.87 -24.54 -1.34
N GLU A 567 6.13 -25.79 -1.75
CA GLU A 567 5.18 -26.89 -1.60
C GLU A 567 5.31 -27.54 -0.22
N ALA A 568 4.17 -27.71 0.47
CA ALA A 568 4.11 -28.33 1.78
C ALA A 568 2.74 -29.03 2.00
N ASP A 569 2.75 -30.09 2.81
CA ASP A 569 1.54 -30.73 3.30
C ASP A 569 1.17 -30.17 4.69
N VAL A 570 -0.09 -29.76 4.85
CA VAL A 570 -0.62 -29.15 6.08
C VAL A 570 -2.09 -29.56 6.28
N PRO A 571 -2.56 -29.74 7.53
CA PRO A 571 -3.97 -30.01 7.79
C PRO A 571 -4.86 -28.87 7.30
N ILE A 572 -5.71 -29.16 6.31
CA ILE A 572 -6.69 -28.21 5.77
C ILE A 572 -7.92 -28.16 6.66
N THR A 573 -8.31 -26.95 7.06
CA THR A 573 -9.55 -26.64 7.76
C THR A 573 -10.62 -26.20 6.76
N ASP A 574 -11.86 -26.67 6.90
CA ASP A 574 -12.96 -26.16 6.07
C ASP A 574 -13.43 -24.79 6.58
N VAL A 575 -13.53 -23.84 5.65
CA VAL A 575 -14.02 -22.47 5.88
C VAL A 575 -15.52 -22.48 6.23
N HIS A 576 -16.31 -23.41 5.70
CA HIS A 576 -17.73 -23.53 6.00
C HIS A 576 -17.99 -23.93 7.46
N ASP A 577 -17.18 -24.85 7.97
CA ASP A 577 -17.15 -25.27 9.39
C ASP A 577 -16.80 -24.10 10.33
N LEU A 578 -15.89 -23.22 9.88
CA LEU A 578 -15.49 -22.02 10.61
C LEU A 578 -16.59 -20.95 10.56
N MET A 579 -17.26 -20.76 9.42
CA MET A 579 -18.42 -19.88 9.28
C MET A 579 -19.57 -20.31 10.20
N ALA A 580 -19.85 -21.61 10.32
CA ALA A 580 -20.84 -22.14 11.25
C ALA A 580 -20.51 -21.76 12.71
N LYS A 581 -19.27 -22.02 13.15
CA LYS A 581 -18.78 -21.67 14.50
C LYS A 581 -18.81 -20.16 14.78
N MET A 582 -18.71 -19.31 13.76
CA MET A 582 -18.87 -17.85 13.88
C MET A 582 -20.34 -17.40 14.01
N THR A 583 -21.33 -18.28 13.77
CA THR A 583 -22.76 -18.00 13.98
C THR A 583 -23.33 -18.57 15.29
N GLU A 584 -22.57 -19.42 15.99
CA GLU A 584 -22.85 -19.81 17.37
C GLU A 584 -22.81 -18.60 18.33
N THR A 585 -23.17 -18.79 19.60
CA THR A 585 -23.08 -17.73 20.63
C THR A 585 -21.98 -18.01 21.64
N ASP A 586 -21.10 -17.03 21.88
CA ASP A 586 -20.04 -17.10 22.88
C ASP A 586 -20.06 -15.84 23.75
N GLY A 587 -20.00 -16.01 25.06
CA GLY A 587 -20.15 -14.94 26.04
C GLY A 587 -18.95 -14.71 26.95
N ARG A 588 -17.75 -15.20 26.59
CA ARG A 588 -16.60 -15.29 27.51
C ARG A 588 -16.05 -13.94 27.99
N TYR A 589 -16.16 -12.87 27.21
CA TYR A 589 -15.67 -11.55 27.60
C TYR A 589 -16.68 -10.79 28.48
N ARG A 590 -16.22 -10.30 29.63
CA ARG A 590 -16.96 -9.49 30.62
C ARG A 590 -16.28 -8.17 30.90
N ALA A 591 -17.06 -7.10 31.00
CA ALA A 591 -16.58 -5.80 31.44
C ALA A 591 -16.13 -5.86 32.92
N THR A 592 -14.89 -5.42 33.17
CA THR A 592 -14.27 -5.32 34.49
C THR A 592 -14.12 -3.84 34.87
N ARG A 593 -13.92 -3.53 36.15
CA ARG A 593 -13.65 -2.15 36.60
C ARG A 593 -12.19 -1.79 36.35
N GLY A 594 -11.95 -0.57 35.86
CA GLY A 594 -10.61 -0.06 35.56
C GLY A 594 -10.14 -0.38 34.14
N SER A 595 -8.83 -0.42 33.98
CA SER A 595 -8.10 -0.66 32.72
C SER A 595 -6.99 -1.70 32.97
N ALA A 596 -6.60 -2.43 31.94
CA ALA A 596 -5.48 -3.37 31.95
C ALA A 596 -4.11 -2.66 31.87
N GLY A 597 -4.08 -1.36 31.56
CA GLY A 597 -2.86 -0.56 31.41
C GLY A 597 -2.19 -0.69 30.03
N GLN A 598 -2.89 -1.27 29.05
CA GLN A 598 -2.39 -1.50 27.69
C GLN A 598 -2.61 -0.27 26.78
N LEU A 599 -3.67 0.50 27.04
CA LEU A 599 -4.03 1.68 26.27
C LEU A 599 -4.10 2.94 27.14
N ARG A 600 -3.50 4.03 26.64
CA ARG A 600 -3.61 5.35 27.26
C ARG A 600 -4.26 6.35 26.30
N PRO A 601 -5.35 7.03 26.71
CA PRO A 601 -5.88 8.17 25.98
C PRO A 601 -4.92 9.37 26.11
N VAL A 602 -4.71 10.06 25.00
CA VAL A 602 -3.87 11.26 24.88
C VAL A 602 -4.72 12.36 24.26
N GLN A 603 -4.62 13.56 24.81
CA GLN A 603 -5.27 14.75 24.28
C GLN A 603 -4.20 15.76 23.87
N SER A 604 -4.17 16.14 22.59
CA SER A 604 -3.21 17.09 22.03
C SER A 604 -3.86 18.12 21.15
N ILE A 605 -3.23 19.29 21.07
CA ILE A 605 -3.60 20.36 20.15
C ILE A 605 -2.97 20.05 18.80
N PHE A 606 -3.81 19.78 17.80
CA PHE A 606 -3.44 19.73 16.40
C PHE A 606 -3.66 21.09 15.76
N VAL A 607 -2.74 21.51 14.89
CA VAL A 607 -2.78 22.80 14.20
C VAL A 607 -2.96 22.56 12.71
N ASP A 608 -3.84 23.38 12.13
CA ASP A 608 -4.06 23.55 10.71
C ASP A 608 -3.09 24.63 10.21
N GLU A 609 -2.02 24.24 9.52
CA GLU A 609 -0.97 25.13 9.03
C GLU A 609 -1.21 25.50 7.56
N GLY A 610 -1.05 26.77 7.23
CA GLY A 610 -1.13 27.28 5.86
C GLY A 610 -0.29 28.54 5.64
N GLN A 611 -0.33 29.09 4.43
CA GLN A 611 0.49 30.26 4.06
C GLN A 611 -0.27 31.58 4.24
N ILE A 612 0.39 32.56 4.85
CA ILE A 612 -0.06 33.95 5.00
C ILE A 612 1.13 34.87 4.68
N ASN A 613 0.99 35.75 3.69
CA ASN A 613 2.02 36.73 3.31
C ASN A 613 3.38 36.03 3.03
N GLY A 614 3.36 34.90 2.32
CA GLY A 614 4.53 34.06 2.04
C GLY A 614 5.01 33.17 3.20
N GLY A 615 4.74 33.52 4.47
CA GLY A 615 5.13 32.75 5.65
C GLY A 615 4.15 31.63 6.02
N VAL A 616 4.60 30.62 6.77
CA VAL A 616 3.73 29.55 7.31
C VAL A 616 3.18 29.96 8.67
N ALA A 617 1.87 29.86 8.86
CA ALA A 617 1.15 30.21 10.08
C ALA A 617 0.05 29.18 10.40
N GLY A 618 -0.37 29.12 11.67
CA GLY A 618 -1.55 28.35 12.08
C GLY A 618 -2.83 29.11 11.73
N LEU A 619 -3.69 28.48 10.93
CA LEU A 619 -5.00 29.00 10.50
C LEU A 619 -6.12 28.62 11.46
N ALA A 620 -6.05 27.40 12.02
CA ALA A 620 -6.97 26.88 13.03
C ALA A 620 -6.22 25.92 13.97
N ALA A 621 -6.81 25.63 15.14
CA ALA A 621 -6.27 24.66 16.09
C ALA A 621 -7.40 23.97 16.85
N ARG A 622 -7.26 22.67 17.10
CA ARG A 622 -8.26 21.83 17.80
C ARG A 622 -7.58 20.85 18.74
N ASP A 623 -8.16 20.68 19.93
CA ASP A 623 -7.87 19.53 20.79
C ASP A 623 -8.48 18.25 20.17
N MET A 624 -7.65 17.22 19.98
CA MET A 624 -8.08 15.88 19.57
C MET A 624 -7.67 14.86 20.63
N ASP A 625 -8.59 13.96 20.95
CA ASP A 625 -8.29 12.75 21.71
C ASP A 625 -7.89 11.61 20.76
N PHE A 626 -6.92 10.79 21.16
CA PHE A 626 -6.51 9.56 20.47
C PHE A 626 -5.90 8.57 21.47
N ILE A 627 -5.75 7.30 21.08
CA ILE A 627 -5.05 6.28 21.90
C ILE A 627 -3.66 5.93 21.34
N ILE A 628 -2.77 5.65 22.30
CA ILE A 628 -1.48 4.99 22.11
C ILE A 628 -1.35 3.83 23.10
N ALA A 629 -0.38 2.95 22.85
CA ALA A 629 0.13 2.02 23.85
C ALA A 629 1.45 2.58 24.41
N ASP A 630 1.74 2.32 25.69
CA ASP A 630 2.96 2.83 26.36
C ASP A 630 4.13 1.81 26.33
N ASP A 631 3.85 0.54 26.06
CA ASP A 631 4.79 -0.58 26.04
C ASP A 631 5.26 -0.95 24.61
N GLN A 632 4.50 -0.56 23.58
CA GLN A 632 4.67 -0.95 22.19
C GLN A 632 4.94 0.26 21.29
N THR A 633 5.56 0.04 20.13
CA THR A 633 5.70 1.10 19.11
C THR A 633 4.37 1.36 18.40
N GLU A 634 4.36 2.38 17.55
CA GLU A 634 3.26 2.65 16.63
C GLU A 634 3.25 1.73 15.40
N ASN A 635 4.28 0.89 15.21
CA ASN A 635 4.43 0.00 14.05
C ASN A 635 3.98 -1.44 14.35
N ILE A 636 3.13 -2.00 13.49
CA ILE A 636 2.67 -3.38 13.56
C ILE A 636 2.92 -4.07 12.21
N ALA A 637 3.61 -5.20 12.20
CA ALA A 637 3.63 -6.10 11.05
C ALA A 637 2.43 -7.05 11.12
N ILE A 638 1.76 -7.29 9.98
CA ILE A 638 0.81 -8.40 9.85
C ILE A 638 1.37 -9.40 8.83
N VAL A 639 1.38 -10.69 9.19
CA VAL A 639 2.14 -11.71 8.45
C VAL A 639 1.22 -12.84 8.01
N MET A 640 1.06 -13.05 6.70
CA MET A 640 0.31 -14.18 6.15
C MET A 640 1.26 -15.27 5.62
N PRO A 641 1.28 -16.46 6.23
CA PRO A 641 1.90 -17.63 5.62
C PRO A 641 1.16 -18.06 4.37
N LEU A 642 1.89 -18.36 3.30
CA LEU A 642 1.39 -18.80 2.01
C LEU A 642 2.26 -19.96 1.52
N LEU A 643 1.61 -21.03 1.07
CA LEU A 643 2.26 -22.22 0.55
C LEU A 643 1.40 -22.85 -0.56
N ARG A 644 2.00 -23.77 -1.29
CA ARG A 644 1.33 -24.58 -2.31
C ARG A 644 1.09 -26.00 -1.77
N SER A 645 -0.09 -26.57 -2.01
CA SER A 645 -0.34 -27.98 -1.73
C SER A 645 0.30 -28.88 -2.80
N HIS A 646 0.41 -30.18 -2.53
CA HIS A 646 0.74 -31.19 -3.55
C HIS A 646 -0.24 -31.25 -4.74
N SER A 647 -1.44 -30.65 -4.63
CA SER A 647 -2.40 -30.49 -5.73
C SER A 647 -2.22 -29.18 -6.51
N GLY A 648 -1.18 -28.39 -6.22
CA GLY A 648 -0.88 -27.11 -6.86
C GLY A 648 -1.68 -25.92 -6.31
N GLU A 649 -2.56 -26.14 -5.34
CA GLU A 649 -3.47 -25.13 -4.78
C GLU A 649 -2.76 -24.19 -3.79
N VAL A 650 -3.10 -22.91 -3.80
CA VAL A 650 -2.57 -21.91 -2.85
C VAL A 650 -3.35 -21.98 -1.54
N LEU A 651 -2.66 -22.41 -0.48
CA LEU A 651 -3.17 -22.43 0.89
C LEU A 651 -2.64 -21.22 1.67
N ALA A 652 -3.50 -20.59 2.47
CA ALA A 652 -3.13 -19.48 3.34
C ALA A 652 -3.27 -19.86 4.81
N GLY A 653 -2.24 -19.52 5.59
CA GLY A 653 -2.19 -19.70 7.04
C GLY A 653 -2.91 -18.58 7.77
N TYR A 654 -3.69 -18.92 8.79
CA TYR A 654 -4.44 -17.97 9.60
C TYR A 654 -4.58 -18.42 11.06
N THR A 655 -5.15 -17.53 11.85
CA THR A 655 -5.38 -17.65 13.30
C THR A 655 -6.86 -17.46 13.58
N THR A 656 -7.39 -18.20 14.55
CA THR A 656 -8.76 -18.05 15.05
C THR A 656 -8.71 -17.57 16.49
N GLU A 657 -9.09 -16.32 16.74
CA GLU A 657 -9.11 -15.73 18.09
C GLU A 657 -10.52 -15.35 18.51
N PHE A 658 -10.79 -15.42 19.81
CA PHE A 658 -11.98 -14.80 20.39
C PHE A 658 -11.63 -13.39 20.85
N LEU A 659 -12.32 -12.39 20.31
CA LEU A 659 -12.06 -10.97 20.55
C LEU A 659 -13.27 -10.27 21.22
N PRO A 660 -13.04 -9.24 22.06
CA PRO A 660 -14.09 -8.65 22.88
C PRO A 660 -15.12 -7.83 22.08
N VAL A 661 -14.71 -7.16 21.00
CA VAL A 661 -15.60 -6.26 20.25
C VAL A 661 -16.60 -7.01 19.38
N PRO A 662 -16.23 -8.02 18.56
CA PRO A 662 -17.20 -8.84 17.84
C PRO A 662 -18.21 -9.51 18.77
N GLN A 663 -17.79 -9.91 19.98
CA GLN A 663 -18.69 -10.45 20.99
C GLN A 663 -19.74 -9.44 21.48
N ARG A 664 -19.41 -8.15 21.54
CA ARG A 664 -20.34 -7.07 21.93
C ARG A 664 -21.38 -6.80 20.85
N TYR A 665 -21.01 -6.89 19.57
CA TYR A 665 -21.88 -6.63 18.42
C TYR A 665 -22.70 -7.84 17.95
N LYS A 666 -22.07 -9.01 17.78
CA LYS A 666 -22.68 -10.24 17.24
C LYS A 666 -23.12 -11.26 18.30
N GLY A 667 -22.61 -11.16 19.53
CA GLY A 667 -22.82 -12.19 20.56
C GLY A 667 -21.90 -13.41 20.45
N ASN A 668 -20.82 -13.31 19.67
CA ASN A 668 -19.73 -14.29 19.56
C ASN A 668 -18.43 -13.54 19.25
N GLY A 669 -17.35 -13.89 19.94
CA GLY A 669 -16.03 -13.27 19.75
C GLY A 669 -15.18 -13.88 18.64
N LEU A 670 -15.53 -15.06 18.12
CA LEU A 670 -14.71 -15.80 17.16
C LEU A 670 -14.48 -14.99 15.88
N THR A 671 -13.21 -14.68 15.62
CA THR A 671 -12.74 -13.81 14.54
C THR A 671 -11.58 -14.49 13.82
N VAL A 672 -11.50 -14.29 12.51
CA VAL A 672 -10.39 -14.79 11.69
C VAL A 672 -9.37 -13.67 11.51
N THR A 673 -8.11 -13.97 11.81
CA THR A 673 -7.00 -13.01 11.73
C THR A 673 -5.71 -13.66 11.22
N VAL A 674 -4.74 -12.84 10.89
CA VAL A 674 -3.34 -13.25 10.68
C VAL A 674 -2.50 -12.91 11.91
N PRO A 675 -1.34 -13.56 12.11
CA PRO A 675 -0.31 -13.11 13.03
C PRO A 675 -0.07 -11.59 12.94
N SER A 676 -0.18 -10.91 14.08
CA SER A 676 -0.06 -9.47 14.24
C SER A 676 1.04 -9.17 15.26
N ILE A 677 2.14 -8.57 14.81
CA ILE A 677 3.40 -8.50 15.54
C ILE A 677 3.78 -7.01 15.73
N PRO A 678 3.69 -6.46 16.95
CA PRO A 678 4.24 -5.13 17.26
C PRO A 678 5.75 -5.13 17.02
N LEU A 679 6.26 -4.21 16.21
CA LEU A 679 7.67 -4.17 15.85
C LEU A 679 8.49 -3.44 16.93
N PRO A 680 9.62 -3.99 17.43
CA PRO A 680 10.47 -3.33 18.42
C PRO A 680 11.01 -1.96 17.97
N ARG A 681 11.39 -1.13 18.96
CA ARG A 681 11.88 0.26 18.76
C ARG A 681 13.20 0.38 17.99
N ASP A 682 13.94 -0.72 17.90
CA ASP A 682 15.23 -0.87 17.26
C ASP A 682 15.11 -1.33 15.79
N ILE A 683 13.92 -1.77 15.37
CA ILE A 683 13.55 -1.93 13.96
C ILE A 683 13.39 -0.53 13.35
N ARG A 684 14.13 -0.23 12.29
CA ARG A 684 14.28 1.13 11.74
C ARG A 684 13.93 1.25 10.25
N SER A 685 13.99 0.15 9.52
CA SER A 685 13.70 0.02 8.10
C SER A 685 12.76 -1.15 7.82
N MET A 686 12.26 -1.21 6.58
CA MET A 686 11.50 -2.37 6.09
C MET A 686 12.34 -3.67 6.03
N ASP A 687 13.67 -3.56 5.89
CA ASP A 687 14.55 -4.74 5.86
C ASP A 687 14.86 -5.27 7.26
N ASP A 688 15.02 -4.40 8.26
CA ASP A 688 15.06 -4.80 9.67
C ASP A 688 13.78 -5.56 10.05
N ALA A 689 12.63 -5.06 9.60
CA ALA A 689 11.33 -5.70 9.84
C ALA A 689 11.24 -7.08 9.17
N ARG A 690 11.74 -7.21 7.93
CA ARG A 690 11.81 -8.50 7.21
C ARG A 690 12.65 -9.53 7.98
N HIS A 691 13.84 -9.14 8.43
CA HIS A 691 14.72 -10.00 9.23
C HIS A 691 14.09 -10.38 10.57
N TYR A 692 13.52 -9.41 11.29
CA TYR A 692 12.84 -9.65 12.57
C TYR A 692 11.64 -10.60 12.44
N ILE A 693 10.84 -10.45 11.38
CA ILE A 693 9.72 -11.37 11.09
C ILE A 693 10.25 -12.77 10.76
N ALA A 694 11.33 -12.89 9.99
CA ALA A 694 11.94 -14.18 9.68
C ALA A 694 12.43 -14.91 10.95
N ASP A 695 13.20 -14.20 11.79
CA ASP A 695 13.69 -14.70 13.08
C ASP A 695 12.55 -15.04 14.06
N TYR A 696 11.45 -14.27 14.05
CA TYR A 696 10.26 -14.55 14.86
C TYR A 696 9.53 -15.81 14.36
N MET A 697 9.29 -15.92 13.05
CA MET A 697 8.53 -17.01 12.43
C MET A 697 9.35 -18.29 12.16
N LYS A 698 10.66 -18.27 12.43
CA LYS A 698 11.62 -19.38 12.22
C LYS A 698 11.80 -19.80 10.76
N VAL A 699 11.77 -18.81 9.87
CA VAL A 699 12.17 -18.94 8.46
C VAL A 699 13.40 -18.07 8.19
N LYS A 700 14.04 -18.19 7.03
CA LYS A 700 15.08 -17.23 6.62
C LYS A 700 14.46 -15.95 6.00
N PRO A 701 15.20 -14.83 5.96
CA PRO A 701 14.73 -13.59 5.34
C PRO A 701 14.36 -13.69 3.86
N GLU A 702 14.92 -14.62 3.08
CA GLU A 702 14.53 -14.78 1.65
C GLU A 702 13.09 -15.32 1.45
N HIS A 703 12.48 -15.93 2.48
CA HIS A 703 11.09 -16.41 2.40
C HIS A 703 10.07 -15.40 2.95
N VAL A 704 10.48 -14.18 3.32
CA VAL A 704 9.60 -13.12 3.88
C VAL A 704 9.64 -11.90 2.96
N ALA A 705 8.47 -11.38 2.56
CA ALA A 705 8.40 -10.21 1.70
C ALA A 705 7.19 -9.31 1.99
N ARG A 706 7.28 -8.04 1.60
CA ARG A 706 6.23 -7.02 1.75
C ARG A 706 5.07 -7.29 0.78
N MET A 707 3.84 -7.39 1.30
CA MET A 707 2.63 -7.56 0.48
C MET A 707 1.93 -6.20 0.27
N GLY A 708 2.50 -5.39 -0.63
CA GLY A 708 2.02 -4.03 -0.90
C GLY A 708 2.18 -3.05 0.28
N GLU A 709 1.45 -1.94 0.23
CA GLU A 709 1.79 -0.76 1.03
C GLU A 709 1.11 -0.65 2.40
N SER A 710 1.76 0.08 3.30
CA SER A 710 1.36 0.27 4.69
C SER A 710 0.17 1.23 4.86
N PHE A 711 -0.60 1.05 5.93
CA PHE A 711 -1.86 1.76 6.15
C PHE A 711 -2.09 2.09 7.64
N PHE A 712 -2.94 3.08 7.94
CA PHE A 712 -3.29 3.41 9.33
C PHE A 712 -4.38 2.51 9.89
N LEU A 713 -4.23 2.06 11.14
CA LEU A 713 -5.21 1.19 11.79
C LEU A 713 -6.53 1.94 12.08
N HIS A 714 -6.47 3.18 12.59
CA HIS A 714 -7.63 4.08 12.59
C HIS A 714 -7.25 5.57 12.55
N MET A 715 -7.33 6.21 11.37
CA MET A 715 -6.90 7.60 11.11
C MET A 715 -7.58 8.68 11.98
N GLY A 716 -8.70 8.37 12.62
CA GLY A 716 -9.42 9.24 13.56
C GLY A 716 -9.35 8.82 15.03
N LEU A 717 -8.47 7.87 15.41
CA LEU A 717 -8.38 7.37 16.80
C LEU A 717 -6.98 6.89 17.24
N THR A 718 -6.09 6.49 16.33
CA THR A 718 -4.72 6.07 16.70
C THR A 718 -3.72 6.31 15.55
N PRO A 719 -2.48 6.74 15.82
CA PRO A 719 -1.43 6.84 14.81
C PRO A 719 -0.88 5.47 14.36
N ARG A 720 -1.27 4.37 15.04
CA ARG A 720 -0.76 3.03 14.76
C ARG A 720 -0.86 2.66 13.27
N ARG A 721 0.27 2.19 12.74
CA ARG A 721 0.54 1.93 11.33
C ARG A 721 0.86 0.47 11.10
N VAL A 722 0.20 -0.12 10.10
CA VAL A 722 0.27 -1.54 9.79
C VAL A 722 1.03 -1.76 8.49
N TYR A 723 1.97 -2.69 8.51
CA TYR A 723 2.81 -3.09 7.39
C TYR A 723 2.49 -4.53 7.00
N PRO A 724 1.94 -4.81 5.80
CA PRO A 724 1.60 -6.16 5.38
C PRO A 724 2.83 -6.92 4.87
N PHE A 725 3.03 -8.13 5.37
CA PHE A 725 4.05 -9.07 4.92
C PHE A 725 3.43 -10.43 4.60
N VAL A 726 3.94 -11.09 3.58
CA VAL A 726 3.72 -12.51 3.32
C VAL A 726 4.98 -13.30 3.63
N MET A 727 4.82 -14.59 3.90
CA MET A 727 5.93 -15.51 4.04
C MET A 727 5.62 -16.87 3.42
N SER A 728 6.64 -17.57 2.94
CA SER A 728 6.60 -19.00 2.62
C SER A 728 7.66 -19.74 3.45
N GLY A 729 7.90 -21.03 3.19
CA GLY A 729 9.00 -21.76 3.80
C GLY A 729 8.71 -23.24 4.13
N PRO A 730 9.74 -23.98 4.59
CA PRO A 730 9.71 -25.43 4.75
C PRO A 730 9.05 -25.87 6.07
N PHE A 731 7.76 -25.55 6.23
CA PHE A 731 7.00 -25.72 7.47
C PHE A 731 6.87 -27.18 7.97
N GLY A 732 7.22 -28.17 7.14
CA GLY A 732 7.29 -29.58 7.54
C GLY A 732 8.38 -29.90 8.57
N GLN A 733 9.47 -29.11 8.67
CA GLN A 733 10.55 -29.41 9.61
C GLN A 733 10.25 -29.02 11.07
N THR A 734 9.32 -28.07 11.30
CA THR A 734 9.00 -27.53 12.64
C THR A 734 7.79 -28.19 13.32
N LYS A 735 7.39 -29.39 12.86
CA LYS A 735 6.18 -30.12 13.33
C LYS A 735 4.89 -29.28 13.26
N GLY A 736 4.76 -28.44 12.23
CA GLY A 736 3.48 -27.82 11.85
C GLY A 736 2.99 -26.68 12.75
N GLN A 737 3.81 -26.14 13.67
CA GLN A 737 3.48 -24.91 14.40
C GLN A 737 4.44 -23.78 14.04
N ILE A 738 4.00 -22.89 13.16
CA ILE A 738 4.58 -21.56 12.98
C ILE A 738 4.06 -20.66 14.11
N HIS A 739 4.91 -19.80 14.68
CA HIS A 739 4.49 -18.88 15.74
C HIS A 739 3.26 -18.05 15.31
N GLY A 740 2.19 -18.18 16.09
CA GLY A 740 0.92 -17.47 15.86
C GLY A 740 -0.01 -18.06 14.80
N THR A 741 0.42 -19.00 13.95
CA THR A 741 -0.47 -19.59 12.91
C THR A 741 -1.05 -20.90 13.41
N THR A 742 -2.36 -21.09 13.30
CA THR A 742 -3.05 -22.27 13.87
C THR A 742 -3.83 -23.10 12.86
N ASN A 743 -4.20 -22.55 11.70
CA ASN A 743 -5.01 -23.24 10.68
C ASN A 743 -4.51 -22.89 9.27
N TYR A 744 -4.82 -23.76 8.30
CA TYR A 744 -4.67 -23.51 6.87
C TYR A 744 -5.97 -23.82 6.13
N SER A 745 -6.29 -23.03 5.11
CA SER A 745 -7.39 -23.30 4.17
C SER A 745 -7.03 -22.76 2.78
N PRO A 746 -7.69 -23.19 1.70
CA PRO A 746 -7.51 -22.62 0.38
C PRO A 746 -7.77 -21.10 0.37
N LEU A 747 -6.86 -20.35 -0.25
CA LEU A 747 -6.99 -18.90 -0.42
C LEU A 747 -8.26 -18.55 -1.23
N LYS A 748 -8.66 -19.45 -2.15
CA LYS A 748 -9.90 -19.40 -2.94
C LYS A 748 -11.20 -19.55 -2.14
N ASP A 749 -11.11 -19.94 -0.86
CA ASP A 749 -12.26 -20.11 0.03
C ASP A 749 -12.22 -19.10 1.19
N LEU A 750 -11.04 -18.82 1.75
CA LEU A 750 -10.87 -17.83 2.83
C LEU A 750 -11.30 -16.41 2.43
N TRP A 751 -11.21 -16.02 1.15
CA TRP A 751 -11.66 -14.68 0.72
C TRP A 751 -13.17 -14.44 0.96
N LYS A 752 -14.00 -15.50 1.04
CA LYS A 752 -15.43 -15.40 1.40
C LYS A 752 -15.60 -14.70 2.76
N LEU A 753 -14.66 -14.92 3.69
CA LEU A 753 -14.66 -14.32 5.03
C LEU A 753 -14.24 -12.84 5.05
N MET A 754 -13.63 -12.32 3.98
CA MET A 754 -13.15 -10.93 3.89
C MET A 754 -14.29 -9.92 4.13
N TYR A 755 -15.52 -10.29 3.80
CA TYR A 755 -16.72 -9.46 3.93
C TYR A 755 -17.61 -9.83 5.13
N TRP A 756 -17.21 -10.79 5.97
CA TRP A 756 -18.04 -11.37 7.05
C TRP A 756 -17.93 -10.61 8.39
N ASP A 757 -17.71 -9.30 8.33
CA ASP A 757 -17.24 -8.43 9.43
C ASP A 757 -16.00 -9.01 10.15
N ASN A 758 -14.88 -9.17 9.45
CA ASN A 758 -13.59 -9.51 10.07
C ASN A 758 -12.75 -8.26 10.40
N SER A 759 -11.53 -8.47 10.93
CA SER A 759 -10.61 -7.37 11.20
C SER A 759 -10.15 -6.71 9.89
N LYS A 760 -9.97 -5.38 9.91
CA LYS A 760 -9.47 -4.63 8.75
C LYS A 760 -8.11 -5.15 8.27
N SER A 761 -7.26 -5.55 9.20
CA SER A 761 -5.94 -6.13 8.92
C SER A 761 -6.04 -7.43 8.13
N PHE A 762 -6.86 -8.39 8.57
CA PHE A 762 -7.12 -9.63 7.86
C PHE A 762 -7.65 -9.37 6.44
N ALA A 763 -8.70 -8.56 6.33
CA ALA A 763 -9.34 -8.28 5.05
C ALA A 763 -8.38 -7.58 4.05
N LYS A 764 -7.52 -6.67 4.53
CA LYS A 764 -6.46 -6.03 3.71
C LYS A 764 -5.51 -7.06 3.11
N ILE A 765 -4.82 -7.85 3.94
CA ILE A 765 -3.81 -8.80 3.44
C ILE A 765 -4.42 -9.97 2.65
N MET A 766 -5.65 -10.39 2.98
CA MET A 766 -6.43 -11.32 2.17
C MET A 766 -6.67 -10.76 0.76
N SER A 767 -7.15 -9.51 0.65
CA SER A 767 -7.43 -8.90 -0.66
C SER A 767 -6.18 -8.82 -1.54
N GLN A 768 -5.02 -8.51 -0.96
CA GLN A 768 -3.76 -8.36 -1.68
C GLN A 768 -3.20 -9.71 -2.11
N SER A 769 -3.18 -10.70 -1.19
CA SER A 769 -2.69 -12.04 -1.49
C SER A 769 -3.57 -12.73 -2.53
N TYR A 770 -4.90 -12.62 -2.41
CA TYR A 770 -5.84 -13.16 -3.40
C TYR A 770 -5.62 -12.55 -4.80
N LYS A 771 -5.57 -11.21 -4.91
CA LYS A 771 -5.31 -10.51 -6.20
C LYS A 771 -3.96 -10.88 -6.84
N SER A 772 -2.97 -11.26 -6.02
CA SER A 772 -1.60 -11.51 -6.47
C SER A 772 -1.27 -12.99 -6.73
N LEU A 773 -2.19 -13.92 -6.43
CA LEU A 773 -1.95 -15.38 -6.49
C LEU A 773 -3.10 -16.22 -7.04
N CYS A 774 -4.36 -15.77 -6.89
CA CYS A 774 -5.52 -16.48 -7.42
C CYS A 774 -5.80 -16.09 -8.88
N HIS A 775 -4.75 -16.05 -9.73
CA HIS A 775 -4.86 -15.74 -11.15
C HIS A 775 -6.00 -16.53 -11.83
N ASP A 776 -6.66 -15.89 -12.80
CA ASP A 776 -7.84 -16.39 -13.54
C ASP A 776 -9.14 -16.61 -12.73
N SER A 777 -9.23 -16.26 -11.44
CA SER A 777 -10.53 -16.24 -10.73
C SER A 777 -11.46 -15.10 -11.22
N ASP A 778 -12.77 -15.22 -10.94
CA ASP A 778 -13.76 -14.18 -11.27
C ASP A 778 -13.45 -12.80 -10.64
N MET A 779 -12.81 -12.81 -9.47
CA MET A 779 -12.39 -11.60 -8.75
C MET A 779 -10.90 -11.26 -8.92
N SER A 780 -10.16 -12.07 -9.68
CA SER A 780 -8.76 -11.83 -10.02
C SER A 780 -8.64 -11.02 -11.30
N PRO A 781 -7.65 -10.11 -11.40
CA PRO A 781 -7.23 -9.58 -12.68
C PRO A 781 -6.58 -10.68 -13.52
N VAL A 782 -6.80 -10.64 -14.83
CA VAL A 782 -6.22 -11.55 -15.83
C VAL A 782 -4.87 -11.00 -16.32
N PHE A 783 -4.16 -10.26 -15.46
CA PHE A 783 -3.14 -9.28 -15.87
C PHE A 783 -1.90 -9.31 -14.97
N SER A 784 -0.99 -10.24 -15.26
CA SER A 784 0.45 -10.07 -15.02
C SER A 784 1.11 -9.75 -16.36
N PHE A 785 2.08 -8.83 -16.35
CA PHE A 785 2.93 -8.56 -17.52
C PHE A 785 4.05 -9.62 -17.71
N SER A 786 4.08 -10.69 -16.91
CA SER A 786 5.14 -11.70 -17.06
C SER A 786 5.04 -12.41 -18.41
N LYS A 787 6.13 -12.34 -19.18
CA LYS A 787 6.25 -12.70 -20.61
C LYS A 787 6.09 -14.20 -20.92
N LYS A 788 5.48 -14.97 -20.02
CA LYS A 788 5.27 -16.44 -20.10
C LYS A 788 3.79 -16.89 -20.11
N MET A 789 2.82 -15.97 -20.02
CA MET A 789 1.40 -16.28 -20.30
C MET A 789 1.16 -16.85 -21.72
N ALA A 790 2.16 -16.81 -22.61
CA ALA A 790 2.11 -17.31 -23.98
C ALA A 790 2.28 -18.84 -24.13
N GLU A 791 2.75 -19.58 -23.11
CA GLU A 791 3.12 -21.01 -23.28
C GLU A 791 2.27 -21.99 -22.45
N SER A 792 1.66 -21.58 -21.34
CA SER A 792 1.05 -22.50 -20.36
C SER A 792 -0.45 -22.77 -20.51
N TYR A 793 -1.16 -22.17 -21.47
CA TYR A 793 -2.53 -22.59 -21.82
C TYR A 793 -2.57 -23.97 -22.55
N GLY A 794 -1.42 -24.62 -22.74
CA GLY A 794 -1.30 -25.97 -23.25
C GLY A 794 -1.80 -27.06 -22.30
N LYS A 795 -3.09 -27.38 -22.40
CA LYS A 795 -3.78 -28.62 -21.91
C LYS A 795 -4.19 -28.69 -20.43
N SER A 796 -5.42 -28.28 -20.12
CA SER A 796 -6.54 -29.24 -19.96
C SER A 796 -7.88 -28.57 -19.61
N PRO A 797 -9.04 -29.20 -19.86
CA PRO A 797 -10.35 -28.58 -19.69
C PRO A 797 -11.07 -28.97 -18.40
N MET A 798 -11.66 -27.99 -17.69
CA MET A 798 -12.80 -28.22 -16.78
C MET A 798 -13.74 -27.00 -16.75
N SER A 799 -14.80 -27.04 -17.56
CA SER A 799 -15.96 -26.15 -17.45
C SER A 799 -17.26 -26.95 -17.64
N ALA A 800 -17.53 -27.84 -16.69
CA ALA A 800 -18.74 -28.66 -16.68
C ALA A 800 -19.27 -28.85 -15.25
N HIS A 801 -20.30 -28.07 -14.89
CA HIS A 801 -21.53 -28.51 -14.21
C HIS A 801 -22.30 -27.31 -13.64
N ALA A 802 -23.08 -26.66 -14.51
CA ALA A 802 -24.37 -26.09 -14.10
C ALA A 802 -25.45 -27.04 -14.63
N THR A 803 -26.34 -27.51 -13.76
CA THR A 803 -27.43 -28.41 -14.15
C THR A 803 -28.54 -27.68 -14.87
N ASP A 804 -29.00 -28.20 -16.00
CA ASP A 804 -30.39 -28.04 -16.42
C ASP A 804 -31.01 -29.43 -16.68
N MET A 805 -32.31 -29.57 -16.45
CA MET A 805 -32.98 -30.85 -16.24
C MET A 805 -34.35 -30.87 -16.93
N ARG A 806 -34.32 -31.09 -18.25
CA ARG A 806 -35.51 -31.42 -19.07
C ARG A 806 -35.15 -32.06 -20.42
N GLY A 807 -35.72 -33.24 -20.66
CA GLY A 807 -36.47 -33.50 -21.90
C GLY A 807 -35.73 -34.09 -23.11
N LEU A 808 -35.99 -35.38 -23.33
CA LEU A 808 -36.33 -35.98 -24.64
C LEU A 808 -35.36 -35.83 -25.84
N GLY A 809 -34.88 -36.98 -26.34
CA GLY A 809 -34.91 -37.21 -27.80
C GLY A 809 -33.62 -37.65 -28.49
N GLY A 810 -33.47 -38.97 -28.68
CA GLY A 810 -33.25 -39.54 -30.02
C GLY A 810 -31.92 -39.31 -30.76
N GLY A 811 -30.95 -40.20 -30.50
CA GLY A 811 -30.42 -41.11 -31.53
C GLY A 811 -29.30 -40.66 -32.48
N SER A 812 -28.54 -41.67 -32.93
CA SER A 812 -27.59 -41.69 -34.07
C SER A 812 -26.37 -40.73 -34.04
N SER A 813 -25.19 -41.10 -34.56
CA SER A 813 -24.62 -42.43 -34.92
C SER A 813 -23.15 -42.25 -35.34
N THR A 814 -22.35 -43.33 -35.30
CA THR A 814 -21.19 -43.61 -36.20
C THR A 814 -19.98 -42.62 -36.21
N SER A 815 -18.72 -43.02 -36.44
CA SER A 815 -18.10 -44.37 -36.53
C SER A 815 -16.57 -44.24 -36.66
N GLY A 816 -15.80 -45.09 -35.94
CA GLY A 816 -14.44 -45.52 -36.33
C GLY A 816 -13.29 -44.49 -36.25
N ASP A 817 -12.04 -44.87 -36.49
CA ASP A 817 -11.52 -46.26 -36.50
C ASP A 817 -9.98 -46.36 -36.38
N ASN A 818 -9.49 -47.53 -35.96
CA ASN A 818 -8.20 -48.18 -36.30
C ASN A 818 -6.80 -47.57 -35.98
N ASN A 819 -6.12 -48.27 -35.04
CA ASN A 819 -4.85 -49.03 -35.22
C ASN A 819 -3.43 -48.42 -35.10
N GLY A 820 -2.53 -49.29 -34.60
CA GLY A 820 -1.05 -49.19 -34.60
C GLY A 820 -0.46 -48.53 -33.35
N GLY A 821 0.46 -49.11 -32.56
CA GLY A 821 1.28 -50.33 -32.70
C GLY A 821 2.73 -49.99 -33.12
N SER A 822 3.80 -50.56 -32.54
CA SER A 822 3.97 -51.54 -31.44
C SER A 822 5.43 -51.53 -30.92
N ASP A 823 5.75 -52.31 -29.86
CA ASP A 823 7.09 -52.82 -29.48
C ASP A 823 8.19 -51.80 -29.05
N SER A 824 9.35 -52.14 -28.42
CA SER A 824 9.76 -53.22 -27.48
C SER A 824 11.10 -52.82 -26.77
N ALA A 825 11.83 -53.74 -26.12
CA ALA A 825 11.95 -53.75 -24.65
C ALA A 825 13.35 -54.21 -24.13
N ALA A 826 13.63 -53.96 -22.83
CA ALA A 826 14.79 -54.40 -22.01
C ALA A 826 16.18 -53.80 -22.37
N GLY A 827 17.21 -53.80 -21.49
CA GLY A 827 17.29 -54.18 -20.07
C GLY A 827 18.75 -54.20 -19.52
N SER A 828 18.95 -54.42 -18.21
CA SER A 828 20.24 -54.50 -17.44
C SER A 828 21.15 -53.24 -17.43
N GLY A 829 22.01 -52.98 -16.43
CA GLY A 829 22.19 -53.57 -15.08
C GLY A 829 23.67 -53.76 -14.67
N ASP A 830 24.11 -53.23 -13.51
CA ASP A 830 25.15 -53.83 -12.64
C ASP A 830 25.53 -53.02 -11.38
N THR A 831 26.14 -53.69 -10.39
CA THR A 831 26.90 -53.17 -9.23
C THR A 831 27.74 -54.34 -8.67
N PRO A 832 28.91 -54.18 -7.99
CA PRO A 832 28.88 -54.30 -6.51
C PRO A 832 30.07 -53.75 -5.64
N SER A 833 29.73 -53.42 -4.39
CA SER A 833 30.40 -53.77 -3.09
C SER A 833 31.85 -53.40 -2.66
N GLY A 834 31.95 -52.92 -1.40
CA GLY A 834 33.02 -53.20 -0.40
C GLY A 834 33.95 -52.02 -0.04
N ALA A 835 34.53 -51.84 1.17
CA ALA A 835 34.40 -52.42 2.54
C ALA A 835 35.34 -51.57 3.50
N LEU A 836 35.38 -51.57 4.85
CA LEU A 836 34.62 -52.13 6.01
C LEU A 836 35.04 -51.36 7.33
N LEU A 837 34.62 -51.81 8.52
CA LEU A 837 35.01 -51.36 9.92
C LEU A 837 34.44 -49.98 10.35
N GLN A 838 33.70 -49.80 11.47
CA GLN A 838 33.93 -50.08 12.92
C GLN A 838 35.01 -49.17 13.55
N ASP A 839 34.69 -48.28 14.49
CA ASP A 839 34.37 -48.64 15.89
C ASP A 839 33.56 -47.59 16.71
N GLN A 840 33.12 -47.98 17.93
CA GLN A 840 32.58 -47.11 19.00
C GLN A 840 32.96 -47.72 20.37
N PRO A 841 33.18 -46.96 21.47
CA PRO A 841 32.03 -46.62 22.34
C PRO A 841 32.16 -45.38 23.29
N GLN A 842 31.03 -45.08 23.96
CA GLN A 842 30.86 -44.57 25.35
C GLN A 842 31.25 -43.14 25.82
N GLN A 843 30.20 -42.43 26.26
CA GLN A 843 30.02 -41.74 27.57
C GLN A 843 31.17 -40.88 28.17
N ASN A 844 30.89 -39.59 28.43
CA ASN A 844 30.37 -39.19 29.76
C ASN A 844 29.80 -37.75 29.82
N ASP A 845 29.31 -37.36 31.00
CA ASP A 845 28.30 -36.30 31.22
C ASP A 845 28.85 -34.97 31.81
N THR A 846 28.04 -33.91 31.75
CA THR A 846 28.10 -32.65 32.52
C THR A 846 29.40 -31.82 32.57
N THR A 847 29.43 -30.64 31.94
CA THR A 847 29.90 -29.35 32.53
C THR A 847 29.62 -28.17 31.58
N GLN A 848 28.38 -27.62 31.57
CA GLN A 848 28.11 -26.33 30.88
C GLN A 848 27.16 -25.36 31.60
N GLN A 849 26.60 -25.71 32.77
CA GLN A 849 25.68 -24.84 33.54
C GLN A 849 26.35 -23.93 34.59
N LYS A 850 27.68 -23.72 34.57
CA LYS A 850 28.40 -22.95 35.62
C LYS A 850 29.33 -21.82 35.11
N ARG A 851 29.05 -21.22 33.96
CA ARG A 851 29.84 -20.09 33.41
C ARG A 851 29.09 -18.79 33.09
N ILE A 852 27.75 -18.75 33.21
CA ILE A 852 26.96 -17.56 32.89
C ILE A 852 26.79 -16.61 34.09
N GLU A 853 26.57 -17.14 35.30
CA GLU A 853 26.31 -16.37 36.55
C GLU A 853 27.48 -15.50 37.08
N ARG A 854 28.60 -15.38 36.33
CA ARG A 854 29.80 -14.64 36.75
C ARG A 854 30.12 -13.37 35.95
N ARG A 855 29.25 -12.92 35.03
CA ARG A 855 29.47 -11.67 34.26
C ARG A 855 28.55 -10.49 34.57
N GLU A 856 27.47 -10.67 35.31
CA GLU A 856 26.51 -9.57 35.58
C GLU A 856 26.77 -8.79 36.88
N LYS A 857 27.70 -9.24 37.75
CA LYS A 857 28.03 -8.57 39.03
C LYS A 857 29.22 -7.59 38.97
N ALA A 858 29.46 -6.98 37.81
CA ALA A 858 30.66 -6.16 37.57
C ALA A 858 30.39 -4.82 36.84
N ARG A 859 29.19 -4.22 37.02
CA ARG A 859 28.86 -2.90 36.45
C ARG A 859 28.21 -1.87 37.38
N ASP A 860 27.76 -2.25 38.58
CA ASP A 860 27.23 -1.31 39.58
C ASP A 860 28.23 -1.04 40.73
N GLN A 861 29.27 -0.26 40.43
CA GLN A 861 30.08 0.49 41.42
C GLN A 861 31.09 1.43 40.75
N ASN A 862 30.64 2.67 40.48
CA ASN A 862 31.36 3.93 40.28
C ASN A 862 30.52 4.83 39.33
N GLU A 863 30.28 6.11 39.57
CA GLU A 863 30.63 7.01 40.68
C GLU A 863 29.50 8.02 40.93
N LYS A 864 29.39 8.53 42.18
CA LYS A 864 28.60 9.72 42.50
C LYS A 864 29.33 10.57 43.54
N LYS A 865 29.81 11.75 43.15
CA LYS A 865 29.76 13.02 43.91
C LYS A 865 30.25 14.21 43.04
N PRO A 866 29.99 15.48 43.41
CA PRO A 866 29.94 16.60 42.46
C PRO A 866 30.93 17.74 42.80
N ILE A 867 30.87 18.87 42.05
CA ILE A 867 30.70 20.26 42.56
C ILE A 867 31.00 21.32 41.47
N ILE A 868 30.00 22.20 41.24
CA ILE A 868 30.06 23.65 40.92
C ILE A 868 31.23 24.17 40.05
N LYS A 869 30.91 24.62 38.82
CA LYS A 869 30.82 26.06 38.54
C LYS A 869 29.81 26.38 37.43
#